data_AF-A0A317KQB8-F1
#
_entry.id   AF-A0A317KQB8-F1
#
_cell.length_a   1.000
_cell.length_b   1.000
_cell.length_c   1.000
_cell.angle_alpha   90.00
_cell.angle_beta   90.00
_cell.angle_gamma   90.00
#
_symmetry.space_group_name_H-M   'P 1'
#
loop_
_entity.id
_entity.type
_entity.pdbx_description
1 polymer ?
#
loop_
_entity_poly.entity_id
_entity_poly.type
_entity_poly.pdbx_seq_one_letter_code
_entity_poly.pdbx_strand_id
1 'polypeptide(L)'
;MVTAGLVAAPPAAAAEMGSATVVPIQVTGDPAKRFNLVLLGDGYTEADLPTFRSHVDKHLNTLWTIEPFKSYRSYFNVYAVEIVSAESGVDCDPGLTDPRRDTVLGMGFWGGCNPNSVQRLLSVDGAAANTYANLATGTNPGNRQLIALANSGTYGGAGGANATASGGNALSALISPHELGHSLGGLQDEYDYYARGVAGDTYTGPEPSSVHHTVLTEQQMRDTQAKWWRWLGEPSESGGTIGRYEGGLYLQRGVWRPSQHSMMKSLGFYFDQVARERMTQRIAGKVSILQGGTPADQPVGADRVLRVQTLHPVSHELAVTWSVDSGTLPGTGNARSLDLRSLRLTPGTHTVTATVTDPTPFVRDPAVRDSAALTQRRTWTVDTALTTPAGGEPLAITASTATDRPVGARDVVYVESTQPTDRVPTVSWTLDGQPVANPGHDGDLELAPLGLAPGTHRLTATVTDPVTAESVSRGWTVDATRPEVDYQVSAPLLTTTRPGRPTEYLYNGPFTMRLTGADDGAGQVTAEFRLDGDGWHNYYGWPTDADEPFRFTATGTDVDGLVYGNLGSGGLSVSPFAERSPGYGRHTVEYRGIDAVGNIGAPGSFVATLIPSPPACTNVVTGRHTGPLVVSTGVTCLRGATVTGAVVVRPGAALVAERATISGALAATGAGAVELLNSSVRGAVTLTGTTGHVTSVGTRVDGPLVLSGNVTGDTAAILAGNDVAALHCAGNSPAPVDLGTPNTVRGAASGQCRAL
;
A
#
# COMPACT_ATOMS: atom_id res chain seq x y z
N MET A 1 -29.02 1.90 62.83
CA MET A 1 -28.31 0.96 61.93
C MET A 1 -29.32 0.43 60.94
N VAL A 2 -29.23 0.85 59.67
CA VAL A 2 -30.02 0.30 58.56
C VAL A 2 -29.01 -0.19 57.54
N THR A 3 -28.88 -1.50 57.41
CA THR A 3 -28.06 -2.18 56.40
C THR A 3 -28.84 -2.25 55.09
N ALA A 4 -28.38 -1.53 54.08
CA ALA A 4 -28.84 -1.70 52.70
C ALA A 4 -28.05 -2.85 52.06
N GLY A 5 -28.75 -3.91 51.65
CA GLY A 5 -28.18 -5.03 50.92
C GLY A 5 -27.92 -4.67 49.46
N LEU A 6 -26.71 -4.93 48.99
CA LEU A 6 -26.36 -4.96 47.58
C LEU A 6 -27.06 -6.15 46.92
N VAL A 7 -27.97 -5.89 46.01
CA VAL A 7 -28.52 -6.90 45.09
C VAL A 7 -27.50 -7.11 43.98
N ALA A 8 -26.88 -8.29 43.93
CA ALA A 8 -26.04 -8.69 42.80
C ALA A 8 -26.92 -8.89 41.56
N ALA A 9 -26.57 -8.24 40.46
CA ALA A 9 -27.19 -8.47 39.15
C ALA A 9 -26.91 -9.92 38.70
N PRO A 10 -27.86 -10.58 38.03
CA PRO A 10 -27.63 -11.92 37.49
C PRO A 10 -26.53 -11.88 36.41
N PRO A 11 -25.75 -12.96 36.22
CA PRO A 11 -24.79 -13.04 35.13
C PRO A 11 -25.52 -12.91 33.78
N ALA A 12 -24.95 -12.13 32.86
CA ALA A 12 -25.46 -12.03 31.50
C ALA A 12 -25.46 -13.42 30.84
N ALA A 13 -26.55 -13.80 30.18
CA ALA A 13 -26.63 -15.03 29.42
C ALA A 13 -25.66 -14.94 28.22
N ALA A 14 -24.96 -16.03 27.92
CA ALA A 14 -24.10 -16.14 26.73
C ALA A 14 -24.92 -15.90 25.45
N ALA A 15 -24.32 -15.25 24.47
CA ALA A 15 -25.00 -14.93 23.21
C ALA A 15 -25.30 -16.21 22.41
N GLU A 16 -26.51 -16.34 21.86
CA GLU A 16 -26.88 -17.48 21.02
C GLU A 16 -26.20 -17.41 19.64
N MET A 17 -25.95 -18.56 19.02
CA MET A 17 -25.46 -18.64 17.64
C MET A 17 -26.38 -17.86 16.70
N GLY A 18 -25.78 -17.08 15.79
CA GLY A 18 -26.52 -16.23 14.85
C GLY A 18 -27.08 -14.95 15.47
N SER A 19 -26.87 -14.71 16.77
CA SER A 19 -27.05 -13.37 17.33
C SER A 19 -26.09 -12.41 16.61
N ALA A 20 -26.62 -11.24 16.22
CA ALA A 20 -25.88 -10.29 15.42
C ALA A 20 -26.08 -8.85 15.93
N THR A 21 -24.98 -8.10 15.98
CA THR A 21 -24.99 -6.67 16.31
C THR A 21 -24.43 -5.88 15.14
N VAL A 22 -25.15 -4.85 14.69
CA VAL A 22 -24.66 -3.91 13.68
C VAL A 22 -23.95 -2.77 14.39
N VAL A 23 -22.66 -2.62 14.11
CA VAL A 23 -21.80 -1.57 14.63
C VAL A 23 -21.47 -0.59 13.50
N PRO A 24 -21.98 0.65 13.55
CA PRO A 24 -21.56 1.70 12.63
C PRO A 24 -20.09 2.06 12.91
N ILE A 25 -19.22 1.87 11.93
CA ILE A 25 -17.79 2.21 12.03
C ILE A 25 -17.54 3.61 11.47
N GLN A 26 -18.24 3.96 10.39
CA GLN A 26 -18.19 5.28 9.76
C GLN A 26 -19.54 5.58 9.10
N VAL A 27 -20.15 6.72 9.43
CA VAL A 27 -21.39 7.17 8.78
C VAL A 27 -21.20 8.61 8.29
N THR A 28 -21.13 8.78 6.98
CA THR A 28 -20.87 10.07 6.30
C THR A 28 -22.14 10.67 5.69
N GLY A 29 -23.28 9.98 5.81
CA GLY A 29 -24.58 10.45 5.36
C GLY A 29 -25.64 9.37 5.39
N ASP A 30 -26.84 9.71 4.91
CA ASP A 30 -27.95 8.76 4.74
C ASP A 30 -27.48 7.52 3.96
N PRO A 31 -27.63 6.30 4.51
CA PRO A 31 -27.26 5.06 3.83
C PRO A 31 -27.86 4.91 2.43
N ALA A 32 -29.04 5.49 2.16
CA ALA A 32 -29.65 5.46 0.83
C ALA A 32 -28.88 6.31 -0.20
N LYS A 33 -28.10 7.30 0.24
CA LYS A 33 -27.34 8.25 -0.59
C LYS A 33 -25.83 8.05 -0.53
N ARG A 34 -25.38 6.97 0.10
CA ARG A 34 -23.96 6.60 0.25
C ARG A 34 -23.70 5.24 -0.35
N PHE A 35 -22.44 4.99 -0.65
CA PHE A 35 -21.97 3.63 -0.89
C PHE A 35 -21.71 2.98 0.48
N ASN A 36 -22.24 1.80 0.72
CA ASN A 36 -22.19 1.15 2.02
C ASN A 36 -21.24 -0.05 1.96
N LEU A 37 -20.16 -0.02 2.73
CA LEU A 37 -19.30 -1.17 2.94
C LEU A 37 -19.80 -1.93 4.18
N VAL A 38 -20.20 -3.18 4.02
CA VAL A 38 -20.69 -4.00 5.13
C VAL A 38 -19.75 -5.17 5.35
N LEU A 39 -19.05 -5.17 6.48
CA LEU A 39 -18.13 -6.21 6.90
C LEU A 39 -18.88 -7.23 7.76
N LEU A 40 -18.75 -8.51 7.45
CA LEU A 40 -19.41 -9.61 8.14
C LEU A 40 -18.35 -10.56 8.71
N GLY A 41 -18.47 -10.93 9.98
CA GLY A 41 -17.59 -11.95 10.57
C GLY A 41 -18.17 -13.35 10.42
N ASP A 42 -17.34 -14.34 10.10
CA ASP A 42 -17.69 -15.77 10.20
C ASP A 42 -16.60 -16.58 10.90
N GLY A 43 -17.01 -17.58 11.67
CA GLY A 43 -16.10 -18.38 12.50
C GLY A 43 -15.56 -17.64 13.72
N TYR A 44 -16.18 -16.51 14.11
CA TYR A 44 -15.88 -15.82 15.36
C TYR A 44 -16.95 -16.19 16.39
N THR A 45 -16.56 -16.84 17.47
CA THR A 45 -17.44 -17.03 18.63
C THR A 45 -17.63 -15.71 19.37
N GLU A 46 -18.50 -15.68 20.39
CA GLU A 46 -18.65 -14.50 21.26
C GLU A 46 -17.31 -14.05 21.86
N ALA A 47 -16.44 -15.01 22.21
CA ALA A 47 -15.11 -14.74 22.74
C ALA A 47 -14.13 -14.18 21.69
N ASP A 48 -14.38 -14.44 20.40
CA ASP A 48 -13.54 -13.99 19.29
C ASP A 48 -13.99 -12.66 18.69
N LEU A 49 -15.13 -12.09 19.12
CA LEU A 49 -15.60 -10.79 18.62
C LEU A 49 -14.57 -9.64 18.80
N PRO A 50 -13.77 -9.57 19.88
CA PRO A 50 -12.66 -8.62 19.96
C PRO A 50 -11.63 -8.81 18.83
N THR A 51 -11.34 -10.06 18.46
CA THR A 51 -10.46 -10.40 17.33
C THR A 51 -11.08 -9.96 16.00
N PHE A 52 -12.38 -10.19 15.80
CA PHE A 52 -13.10 -9.69 14.61
C PHE A 52 -12.99 -8.16 14.48
N ARG A 53 -13.21 -7.41 15.57
CA ARG A 53 -13.05 -5.94 15.58
C ARG A 53 -11.63 -5.53 15.20
N SER A 54 -10.62 -6.19 15.76
CA SER A 54 -9.23 -5.93 15.41
C SER A 54 -8.93 -6.22 13.93
N HIS A 55 -9.52 -7.27 13.36
CA HIS A 55 -9.40 -7.55 11.93
C HIS A 55 -10.11 -6.47 11.10
N VAL A 56 -11.34 -6.08 11.44
CA VAL A 56 -12.05 -4.98 10.79
C VAL A 56 -11.20 -3.69 10.78
N ASP A 57 -10.65 -3.31 11.93
CA ASP A 57 -9.82 -2.11 12.06
C ASP A 57 -8.56 -2.19 11.18
N LYS A 58 -7.83 -3.32 11.20
CA LYS A 58 -6.65 -3.53 10.35
C LYS A 58 -6.99 -3.42 8.86
N HIS A 59 -8.07 -4.06 8.42
CA HIS A 59 -8.50 -4.04 7.01
C HIS A 59 -8.90 -2.63 6.57
N LEU A 60 -9.66 -1.92 7.40
CA LEU A 60 -10.10 -0.56 7.08
C LEU A 60 -8.91 0.41 7.07
N ASN A 61 -8.00 0.31 8.04
CA ASN A 61 -6.80 1.15 8.08
C ASN A 61 -5.98 0.98 6.79
N THR A 62 -5.72 -0.25 6.35
CA THR A 62 -5.02 -0.49 5.07
C THR A 62 -5.84 -0.02 3.87
N LEU A 63 -7.16 -0.26 3.83
CA LEU A 63 -8.00 0.19 2.73
C LEU A 63 -7.95 1.71 2.54
N TRP A 64 -7.95 2.48 3.63
CA TRP A 64 -7.91 3.94 3.60
C TRP A 64 -6.54 4.53 3.28
N THR A 65 -5.48 3.73 3.17
CA THR A 65 -4.19 4.19 2.62
C THR A 65 -4.11 4.05 1.10
N ILE A 66 -5.00 3.26 0.49
CA ILE A 66 -4.95 2.90 -0.92
C ILE A 66 -5.87 3.81 -1.73
N GLU A 67 -5.36 4.37 -2.83
CA GLU A 67 -6.19 5.09 -3.79
C GLU A 67 -6.97 4.13 -4.70
N PRO A 68 -8.24 4.42 -5.04
CA PRO A 68 -8.98 5.66 -4.77
C PRO A 68 -9.80 5.64 -3.47
N PHE A 69 -9.74 4.58 -2.67
CA PHE A 69 -10.52 4.47 -1.42
C PHE A 69 -10.18 5.60 -0.44
N LYS A 70 -8.90 5.98 -0.35
CA LYS A 70 -8.43 7.13 0.43
C LYS A 70 -9.14 8.43 0.02
N SER A 71 -8.98 8.87 -1.24
CA SER A 71 -9.56 10.11 -1.74
C SER A 71 -11.09 10.17 -1.63
N TYR A 72 -11.76 9.02 -1.78
CA TYR A 72 -13.22 8.92 -1.78
C TYR A 72 -13.79 8.38 -0.47
N ARG A 73 -13.01 8.36 0.63
CA ARG A 73 -13.43 7.80 1.92
C ARG A 73 -14.77 8.35 2.42
N SER A 74 -15.05 9.63 2.16
CA SER A 74 -16.32 10.29 2.52
C SER A 74 -17.55 9.75 1.77
N TYR A 75 -17.37 9.03 0.66
CA TYR A 75 -18.48 8.46 -0.11
C TYR A 75 -19.03 7.18 0.56
N PHE A 76 -18.26 6.62 1.50
CA PHE A 76 -18.56 5.38 2.18
C PHE A 76 -19.20 5.59 3.55
N ASN A 77 -20.31 4.90 3.77
CA ASN A 77 -20.67 4.41 5.09
C ASN A 77 -20.02 3.03 5.29
N VAL A 78 -19.67 2.70 6.53
CA VAL A 78 -19.05 1.43 6.92
C VAL A 78 -19.78 0.87 8.13
N TYR A 79 -20.22 -0.39 8.01
CA TYR A 79 -20.87 -1.14 9.07
C TYR A 79 -20.13 -2.46 9.28
N ALA A 80 -19.85 -2.82 10.53
CA ALA A 80 -19.48 -4.17 10.90
C ALA A 80 -20.72 -4.88 11.44
N VAL A 81 -20.97 -6.11 11.00
CA VAL A 81 -22.00 -6.99 11.56
C VAL A 81 -21.27 -8.08 12.34
N GLU A 82 -21.31 -7.96 13.65
CA GLU A 82 -20.74 -8.90 14.59
C GLU A 82 -21.68 -10.08 14.72
N ILE A 83 -21.35 -11.21 14.10
CA ILE A 83 -22.19 -12.41 14.05
C ILE A 83 -21.54 -13.50 14.89
N VAL A 84 -22.24 -13.99 15.92
CA VAL A 84 -21.73 -15.05 16.80
C VAL A 84 -21.85 -16.40 16.10
N SER A 85 -20.70 -17.02 15.77
CA SER A 85 -20.60 -18.40 15.29
C SER A 85 -20.54 -19.41 16.44
N ALA A 86 -20.98 -20.65 16.21
CA ALA A 86 -20.92 -21.70 17.23
C ALA A 86 -19.49 -22.21 17.45
N GLU A 87 -18.69 -22.27 16.38
CA GLU A 87 -17.29 -22.67 16.43
C GLU A 87 -16.35 -21.56 15.97
N SER A 88 -15.14 -21.57 16.55
CA SER A 88 -14.02 -20.76 16.06
C SER A 88 -13.38 -21.41 14.85
N GLY A 89 -13.06 -20.61 13.83
CA GLY A 89 -12.47 -21.09 12.57
C GLY A 89 -13.52 -21.34 11.49
N VAL A 90 -13.07 -21.77 10.31
CA VAL A 90 -13.92 -22.02 9.13
C VAL A 90 -13.64 -23.39 8.52
N ASP A 91 -14.46 -23.79 7.55
CA ASP A 91 -14.39 -25.11 6.91
C ASP A 91 -13.06 -25.37 6.18
N CYS A 92 -12.52 -26.58 6.35
CA CYS A 92 -11.38 -27.12 5.60
C CYS A 92 -10.13 -26.21 5.65
N ASP A 93 -9.85 -25.68 6.85
CA ASP A 93 -8.74 -24.77 7.11
C ASP A 93 -7.60 -25.48 7.87
N PRO A 94 -6.38 -25.57 7.30
CA PRO A 94 -6.00 -25.14 5.94
C PRO A 94 -6.31 -26.17 4.83
N GLY A 95 -6.64 -27.41 5.17
CA GLY A 95 -6.72 -28.55 4.26
C GLY A 95 -8.10 -29.22 4.14
N LEU A 96 -8.30 -29.96 3.04
CA LEU A 96 -9.54 -30.71 2.77
C LEU A 96 -9.85 -31.82 3.80
N THR A 97 -8.87 -32.23 4.58
CA THR A 97 -9.02 -33.23 5.64
C THR A 97 -9.28 -32.60 7.01
N ASP A 98 -9.15 -31.28 7.12
CA ASP A 98 -9.40 -30.57 8.37
C ASP A 98 -10.91 -30.46 8.64
N PRO A 99 -11.32 -30.31 9.92
CA PRO A 99 -12.72 -30.32 10.29
C PRO A 99 -13.54 -29.25 9.56
N ARG A 100 -14.81 -29.59 9.31
CA ARG A 100 -15.83 -28.59 9.05
C ARG A 100 -16.29 -27.97 10.35
N ARG A 101 -16.60 -26.68 10.33
CA ARG A 101 -17.00 -25.85 11.46
C ARG A 101 -18.43 -25.39 11.27
N ASP A 102 -19.21 -25.44 12.35
CA ASP A 102 -20.56 -24.88 12.36
C ASP A 102 -20.48 -23.36 12.49
N THR A 103 -20.52 -22.67 11.34
CA THR A 103 -20.44 -21.21 11.23
C THR A 103 -21.66 -20.63 10.53
N VAL A 104 -21.95 -19.37 10.80
CA VAL A 104 -23.23 -18.75 10.41
C VAL A 104 -23.29 -18.41 8.93
N LEU A 105 -22.16 -18.07 8.32
CA LEU A 105 -22.06 -17.75 6.90
C LEU A 105 -21.48 -18.90 6.06
N GLY A 106 -21.15 -20.03 6.68
CA GLY A 106 -20.64 -21.23 6.00
C GLY A 106 -19.37 -20.95 5.19
N MET A 107 -18.48 -20.09 5.70
CA MET A 107 -17.22 -19.82 5.02
C MET A 107 -16.32 -21.06 5.03
N GLY A 108 -15.55 -21.24 3.96
CA GLY A 108 -14.66 -22.40 3.83
C GLY A 108 -13.65 -22.25 2.72
N PHE A 109 -12.44 -22.77 2.96
CA PHE A 109 -11.40 -22.85 1.94
C PHE A 109 -11.76 -23.90 0.88
N TRP A 110 -10.96 -23.96 -0.19
CA TRP A 110 -11.20 -24.87 -1.31
C TRP A 110 -12.59 -24.69 -1.95
N GLY A 111 -13.12 -23.46 -1.96
CA GLY A 111 -14.46 -23.15 -2.47
C GLY A 111 -15.56 -23.95 -1.76
N GLY A 112 -15.47 -24.11 -0.45
CA GLY A 112 -16.41 -24.88 0.35
C GLY A 112 -16.06 -26.37 0.40
N CYS A 113 -14.80 -26.69 0.72
CA CYS A 113 -14.29 -28.05 0.81
C CYS A 113 -14.37 -28.86 -0.50
N ASN A 114 -14.25 -28.22 -1.67
CA ASN A 114 -14.26 -28.89 -2.96
C ASN A 114 -12.83 -29.33 -3.36
N PRO A 115 -12.54 -30.63 -3.51
CA PRO A 115 -11.21 -31.12 -3.87
C PRO A 115 -10.73 -30.71 -5.28
N ASN A 116 -11.63 -30.20 -6.13
CA ASN A 116 -11.29 -29.68 -7.47
C ASN A 116 -11.02 -28.17 -7.48
N SER A 117 -11.10 -27.50 -6.33
CA SER A 117 -10.81 -26.08 -6.19
C SER A 117 -9.37 -25.83 -5.78
N VAL A 118 -8.92 -24.57 -5.87
CA VAL A 118 -7.65 -24.14 -5.28
C VAL A 118 -7.84 -23.82 -3.80
N GLN A 119 -6.86 -24.14 -2.96
CA GLN A 119 -6.91 -23.94 -1.51
C GLN A 119 -7.38 -22.53 -1.11
N ARG A 120 -6.73 -21.50 -1.68
CA ARG A 120 -6.95 -20.09 -1.32
C ARG A 120 -8.36 -19.55 -1.63
N LEU A 121 -9.19 -20.29 -2.38
CA LEU A 121 -10.53 -19.84 -2.74
C LEU A 121 -11.43 -19.95 -1.50
N LEU A 122 -11.69 -18.83 -0.85
CA LEU A 122 -12.49 -18.75 0.36
C LEU A 122 -13.95 -18.41 -0.01
N SER A 123 -14.86 -19.38 0.11
CA SER A 123 -16.28 -19.18 -0.21
C SER A 123 -17.06 -18.60 0.98
N VAL A 124 -18.28 -18.13 0.69
CA VAL A 124 -19.28 -17.68 1.68
C VAL A 124 -20.68 -18.00 1.15
N ASP A 125 -21.63 -18.32 2.03
CA ASP A 125 -23.05 -18.37 1.69
C ASP A 125 -23.57 -16.94 1.44
N GLY A 126 -23.82 -16.63 0.17
CA GLY A 126 -24.30 -15.32 -0.24
C GLY A 126 -25.70 -14.97 0.26
N ALA A 127 -26.59 -15.95 0.47
CA ALA A 127 -27.93 -15.70 0.98
C ALA A 127 -27.90 -15.38 2.48
N ALA A 128 -27.11 -16.13 3.25
CA ALA A 128 -26.86 -15.84 4.66
C ALA A 128 -26.19 -14.46 4.82
N ALA A 129 -25.13 -14.19 4.05
CA ALA A 129 -24.43 -12.91 4.07
C ALA A 129 -25.37 -11.72 3.79
N ASN A 130 -26.24 -11.84 2.80
CA ASN A 130 -27.22 -10.79 2.51
C ASN A 130 -28.29 -10.64 3.60
N THR A 131 -28.70 -11.74 4.25
CA THR A 131 -29.67 -11.72 5.35
C THR A 131 -29.12 -10.90 6.53
N TYR A 132 -27.88 -11.17 6.95
CA TYR A 132 -27.24 -10.40 8.02
C TYR A 132 -26.90 -8.97 7.60
N ALA A 133 -26.48 -8.76 6.35
CA ALA A 133 -26.23 -7.40 5.85
C ALA A 133 -27.49 -6.53 5.82
N ASN A 134 -28.69 -7.11 5.71
CA ASN A 134 -29.96 -6.37 5.76
C ASN A 134 -30.27 -5.79 7.15
N LEU A 135 -29.57 -6.23 8.21
CA LEU A 135 -29.68 -5.62 9.53
C LEU A 135 -29.14 -4.18 9.54
N ALA A 136 -28.22 -3.84 8.63
CA ALA A 136 -27.80 -2.46 8.40
C ALA A 136 -28.89 -1.71 7.61
N THR A 137 -29.84 -1.13 8.36
CA THR A 137 -31.02 -0.47 7.80
C THR A 137 -30.66 0.70 6.88
N GLY A 138 -31.40 0.86 5.78
CA GLY A 138 -31.16 1.91 4.77
C GLY A 138 -30.15 1.52 3.68
N THR A 139 -29.40 0.44 3.87
CA THR A 139 -28.58 -0.17 2.80
C THR A 139 -29.44 -1.05 1.90
N ASN A 140 -29.00 -1.27 0.66
CA ASN A 140 -29.62 -2.20 -0.29
C ASN A 140 -28.57 -2.80 -1.25
N PRO A 141 -28.89 -3.87 -2.00
CA PRO A 141 -27.94 -4.50 -2.93
C PRO A 141 -27.36 -3.57 -4.01
N GLY A 142 -28.05 -2.49 -4.38
CA GLY A 142 -27.57 -1.53 -5.39
C GLY A 142 -26.47 -0.61 -4.86
N ASN A 143 -26.53 -0.24 -3.58
CA ASN A 143 -25.65 0.72 -2.94
C ASN A 143 -24.76 0.13 -1.84
N ARG A 144 -24.56 -1.19 -1.81
CA ARG A 144 -23.66 -1.84 -0.85
C ARG A 144 -22.68 -2.81 -1.50
N GLN A 145 -21.56 -3.03 -0.83
CA GLN A 145 -20.60 -4.09 -1.11
C GLN A 145 -20.33 -4.85 0.18
N LEU A 146 -20.36 -6.19 0.10
CA LEU A 146 -20.10 -7.05 1.25
C LEU A 146 -18.63 -7.49 1.25
N ILE A 147 -18.03 -7.50 2.44
CA ILE A 147 -16.76 -8.17 2.73
C ILE A 147 -17.01 -9.15 3.87
N ALA A 148 -16.85 -10.45 3.62
CA ALA A 148 -16.90 -11.46 4.68
C ALA A 148 -15.48 -11.81 5.14
N LEU A 149 -15.23 -11.69 6.44
CA LEU A 149 -13.95 -12.02 7.06
C LEU A 149 -14.07 -13.38 7.75
N ALA A 150 -13.21 -14.33 7.39
CA ALA A 150 -13.09 -15.61 8.09
C ALA A 150 -12.13 -15.48 9.27
N ASN A 151 -12.47 -16.06 10.42
CA ASN A 151 -11.55 -16.20 11.55
C ASN A 151 -10.45 -17.24 11.23
N SER A 152 -9.43 -16.84 10.48
CA SER A 152 -8.35 -17.72 10.02
C SER A 152 -7.05 -16.96 9.80
N GLY A 153 -5.92 -17.61 10.10
CA GLY A 153 -4.57 -17.17 9.74
C GLY A 153 -4.10 -17.64 8.36
N THR A 154 -4.84 -18.57 7.73
CA THR A 154 -4.51 -19.13 6.42
C THR A 154 -4.74 -18.09 5.33
N TYR A 155 -3.85 -18.05 4.32
CA TYR A 155 -4.02 -17.15 3.19
C TYR A 155 -5.22 -17.58 2.33
N GLY A 156 -6.20 -16.70 2.13
CA GLY A 156 -7.24 -16.91 1.15
C GLY A 156 -8.25 -15.77 1.09
N GLY A 157 -8.94 -15.74 -0.04
CA GLY A 157 -9.90 -14.71 -0.42
C GLY A 157 -10.55 -15.07 -1.75
N ALA A 158 -11.63 -14.37 -2.05
CA ALA A 158 -12.32 -14.46 -3.32
C ALA A 158 -13.11 -13.19 -3.61
N GLY A 159 -13.13 -12.81 -4.88
CA GLY A 159 -13.90 -11.69 -5.40
C GLY A 159 -15.04 -12.17 -6.29
N GLY A 160 -16.13 -11.42 -6.32
CA GLY A 160 -17.34 -11.79 -7.04
C GLY A 160 -18.52 -10.92 -6.63
N ALA A 161 -19.69 -11.51 -6.41
CA ALA A 161 -20.81 -10.76 -5.83
C ALA A 161 -20.49 -10.28 -4.39
N ASN A 162 -19.76 -11.12 -3.64
CA ASN A 162 -19.23 -10.80 -2.32
C ASN A 162 -17.70 -10.87 -2.38
N ALA A 163 -17.02 -9.99 -1.65
CA ALA A 163 -15.60 -10.14 -1.37
C ALA A 163 -15.42 -10.98 -0.09
N THR A 164 -14.43 -11.86 -0.07
CA THR A 164 -14.04 -12.63 1.12
C THR A 164 -12.55 -12.47 1.40
N ALA A 165 -12.16 -12.53 2.66
CA ALA A 165 -10.76 -12.60 3.05
C ALA A 165 -10.64 -13.39 4.35
N SER A 166 -9.52 -14.10 4.54
CA SER A 166 -9.13 -14.48 5.90
C SER A 166 -8.85 -13.22 6.71
N GLY A 167 -9.16 -13.18 8.00
CA GLY A 167 -8.98 -11.98 8.84
C GLY A 167 -7.62 -11.88 9.52
N GLY A 168 -6.98 -13.01 9.82
CA GLY A 168 -5.76 -13.09 10.64
C GLY A 168 -4.46 -13.29 9.86
N ASN A 169 -4.49 -13.50 8.54
CA ASN A 169 -3.27 -13.70 7.75
C ASN A 169 -2.41 -12.41 7.68
N ALA A 170 -1.09 -12.53 7.51
CA ALA A 170 -0.19 -11.38 7.36
C ALA A 170 -0.61 -10.44 6.22
N LEU A 171 -0.99 -11.03 5.07
CA LEU A 171 -1.43 -10.32 3.86
C LEU A 171 -2.92 -9.97 3.86
N SER A 172 -3.68 -10.41 4.85
CA SER A 172 -5.14 -10.36 4.91
C SER A 172 -5.75 -8.99 4.58
N ALA A 173 -5.22 -7.92 5.17
CA ALA A 173 -5.72 -6.56 4.94
C ALA A 173 -5.48 -6.06 3.49
N LEU A 174 -4.54 -6.67 2.77
CA LEU A 174 -4.28 -6.41 1.35
C LEU A 174 -5.11 -7.31 0.42
N ILE A 175 -5.66 -8.42 0.93
CA ILE A 175 -6.61 -9.26 0.17
C ILE A 175 -7.89 -8.49 -0.08
N SER A 176 -8.46 -7.83 0.93
CA SER A 176 -9.72 -7.08 0.79
C SER A 176 -9.75 -6.07 -0.38
N PRO A 177 -8.77 -5.15 -0.55
CA PRO A 177 -8.78 -4.24 -1.68
C PRO A 177 -8.61 -4.97 -3.03
N HIS A 178 -7.83 -6.05 -3.11
CA HIS A 178 -7.74 -6.90 -4.31
C HIS A 178 -9.11 -7.51 -4.67
N GLU A 179 -9.82 -8.11 -3.71
CA GLU A 179 -11.13 -8.70 -3.95
C GLU A 179 -12.23 -7.68 -4.24
N LEU A 180 -12.10 -6.45 -3.71
CA LEU A 180 -12.92 -5.32 -4.13
C LEU A 180 -12.61 -4.90 -5.57
N GLY A 181 -11.38 -5.05 -6.04
CA GLY A 181 -11.00 -4.89 -7.45
C GLY A 181 -11.86 -5.76 -8.37
N HIS A 182 -12.08 -7.01 -7.99
CA HIS A 182 -13.03 -7.89 -8.70
C HIS A 182 -14.48 -7.48 -8.47
N SER A 183 -14.91 -7.41 -7.21
CA SER A 183 -16.33 -7.34 -6.83
C SER A 183 -16.97 -6.00 -7.22
N LEU A 184 -16.22 -4.91 -7.09
CA LEU A 184 -16.65 -3.56 -7.44
C LEU A 184 -16.12 -3.12 -8.80
N GLY A 185 -14.83 -3.35 -9.05
CA GLY A 185 -14.14 -2.91 -10.26
C GLY A 185 -14.54 -3.69 -11.51
N GLY A 186 -14.88 -4.97 -11.35
CA GLY A 186 -14.94 -5.93 -12.45
C GLY A 186 -13.57 -6.15 -13.10
N LEU A 187 -12.50 -5.95 -12.32
CA LEU A 187 -11.13 -6.25 -12.72
C LEU A 187 -10.92 -7.77 -12.74
N GLN A 188 -9.94 -8.23 -13.51
CA GLN A 188 -9.52 -9.62 -13.61
C GLN A 188 -8.09 -9.76 -13.10
N ASP A 189 -7.68 -10.98 -12.77
CA ASP A 189 -6.35 -11.22 -12.23
C ASP A 189 -5.25 -11.00 -13.27
N GLU A 190 -4.21 -10.28 -12.86
CA GLU A 190 -3.02 -9.98 -13.66
C GLU A 190 -1.85 -10.94 -13.38
N TYR A 191 -2.04 -11.89 -12.45
CA TYR A 191 -1.08 -12.97 -12.24
C TYR A 191 -1.25 -14.08 -13.29
N ASP A 192 -0.15 -14.78 -13.54
CA ASP A 192 0.12 -15.65 -14.69
C ASP A 192 0.03 -17.15 -14.36
N TYR A 193 -0.77 -17.49 -13.35
CA TYR A 193 -1.00 -18.86 -12.88
C TYR A 193 -2.39 -19.00 -12.25
N TYR A 194 -3.06 -20.15 -12.37
CA TYR A 194 -4.32 -20.38 -11.67
C TYR A 194 -4.10 -21.05 -10.31
N ALA A 195 -3.37 -22.16 -10.30
CA ALA A 195 -2.91 -22.84 -9.10
C ALA A 195 -1.47 -22.43 -8.76
N ARG A 196 -1.16 -22.25 -7.48
CA ARG A 196 0.22 -21.96 -7.06
C ARG A 196 1.15 -23.10 -7.47
N GLY A 197 2.39 -22.77 -7.85
CA GLY A 197 3.36 -23.78 -8.31
C GLY A 197 3.05 -24.42 -9.69
N VAL A 198 1.95 -24.03 -10.36
CA VAL A 198 1.63 -24.46 -11.73
C VAL A 198 1.70 -23.27 -12.69
N ALA A 199 2.61 -23.35 -13.66
CA ALA A 199 2.75 -22.35 -14.72
C ALA A 199 1.48 -22.26 -15.58
N GLY A 200 1.01 -21.04 -15.83
CA GLY A 200 -0.03 -20.78 -16.83
C GLY A 200 0.45 -21.04 -18.26
N ASP A 201 -0.45 -21.46 -19.14
CA ASP A 201 -0.15 -21.71 -20.56
C ASP A 201 -0.19 -20.39 -21.38
N THR A 202 -0.39 -20.50 -22.68
CA THR A 202 -0.47 -19.39 -23.65
C THR A 202 -1.92 -19.03 -23.95
N TYR A 203 -2.23 -17.74 -23.89
CA TYR A 203 -3.50 -17.20 -24.37
C TYR A 203 -3.56 -17.21 -25.90
N THR A 204 -4.55 -17.88 -26.48
CA THR A 204 -4.79 -17.95 -27.95
C THR A 204 -6.13 -17.36 -28.37
N GLY A 205 -6.82 -16.70 -27.43
CA GLY A 205 -8.13 -16.11 -27.64
C GLY A 205 -8.10 -14.75 -28.38
N PRO A 206 -9.28 -14.19 -28.69
CA PRO A 206 -9.40 -12.84 -29.23
C PRO A 206 -9.05 -11.78 -28.19
N GLU A 207 -9.16 -10.49 -28.53
CA GLU A 207 -8.96 -9.41 -27.56
C GLU A 207 -9.82 -9.60 -26.30
N PRO A 208 -9.23 -9.68 -25.09
CA PRO A 208 -9.98 -9.88 -23.86
C PRO A 208 -11.01 -8.77 -23.60
N SER A 209 -12.14 -9.08 -22.96
CA SER A 209 -13.11 -8.07 -22.53
C SER A 209 -12.64 -7.25 -21.33
N SER A 210 -11.68 -7.76 -20.57
CA SER A 210 -11.02 -7.06 -19.46
C SER A 210 -10.44 -5.72 -19.90
N VAL A 211 -10.58 -4.68 -19.08
CA VAL A 211 -10.09 -3.32 -19.39
C VAL A 211 -8.57 -3.18 -19.30
N HIS A 212 -7.90 -4.14 -18.65
CA HIS A 212 -6.48 -4.12 -18.27
C HIS A 212 -5.76 -5.39 -18.72
N HIS A 213 -6.32 -6.07 -19.73
CA HIS A 213 -5.65 -7.13 -20.47
C HIS A 213 -5.85 -6.92 -21.97
N THR A 214 -4.82 -7.17 -22.77
CA THR A 214 -4.84 -6.96 -24.23
C THR A 214 -3.96 -7.97 -24.96
N VAL A 215 -4.25 -8.22 -26.25
CA VAL A 215 -3.31 -8.81 -27.22
C VAL A 215 -2.74 -7.77 -28.19
N LEU A 216 -3.22 -6.52 -28.14
CA LEU A 216 -2.79 -5.42 -29.00
C LEU A 216 -1.38 -4.95 -28.65
N THR A 217 -0.61 -4.49 -29.64
CA THR A 217 0.64 -3.76 -29.41
C THR A 217 0.35 -2.36 -28.84
N GLU A 218 1.35 -1.74 -28.21
CA GLU A 218 1.20 -0.35 -27.75
C GLU A 218 0.85 0.61 -28.91
N GLN A 219 1.42 0.38 -30.10
CA GLN A 219 1.09 1.16 -31.29
C GLN A 219 -0.37 0.95 -31.69
N GLN A 220 -0.86 -0.30 -31.73
CA GLN A 220 -2.27 -0.59 -32.03
C GLN A 220 -3.22 0.05 -31.02
N MET A 221 -2.90 0.01 -29.72
CA MET A 221 -3.68 0.69 -28.69
C MET A 221 -3.76 2.20 -28.94
N ARG A 222 -2.64 2.85 -29.31
CA ARG A 222 -2.61 4.28 -29.65
C ARG A 222 -3.41 4.58 -30.92
N ASP A 223 -3.21 3.82 -31.99
CA ASP A 223 -3.84 4.04 -33.29
C ASP A 223 -5.37 3.86 -33.23
N THR A 224 -5.82 2.90 -32.43
CA THR A 224 -7.26 2.58 -32.27
C THR A 224 -7.90 3.24 -31.06
N GLN A 225 -7.13 3.98 -30.26
CA GLN A 225 -7.57 4.56 -28.99
C GLN A 225 -8.25 3.53 -28.05
N ALA A 226 -7.72 2.31 -28.03
CA ALA A 226 -8.26 1.19 -27.25
C ALA A 226 -7.53 0.99 -25.92
N LYS A 227 -8.21 0.32 -24.98
CA LYS A 227 -7.66 -0.08 -23.67
C LYS A 227 -7.09 1.12 -22.90
N TRP A 228 -5.83 1.03 -22.44
CA TRP A 228 -5.18 2.04 -21.60
C TRP A 228 -4.24 2.97 -22.38
N TRP A 229 -4.49 3.19 -23.67
CA TRP A 229 -3.64 4.06 -24.50
C TRP A 229 -3.36 5.45 -23.89
N ARG A 230 -4.30 5.99 -23.11
CA ARG A 230 -4.18 7.28 -22.40
C ARG A 230 -3.15 7.29 -21.26
N TRP A 231 -2.75 6.12 -20.80
CA TRP A 231 -1.80 5.93 -19.71
C TRP A 231 -0.42 5.46 -20.18
N LEU A 232 -0.28 4.99 -21.43
CA LEU A 232 0.99 4.47 -21.93
C LEU A 232 2.13 5.50 -21.82
N GLY A 233 3.16 5.16 -21.05
CA GLY A 233 4.34 5.97 -20.75
C GLY A 233 4.28 6.71 -19.41
N GLU A 234 3.15 6.67 -18.70
CA GLU A 234 3.03 7.26 -17.36
C GLU A 234 3.86 6.46 -16.34
N PRO A 235 4.58 7.09 -15.40
CA PRO A 235 5.14 6.40 -14.25
C PRO A 235 4.03 5.67 -13.47
N SER A 236 4.20 4.38 -13.20
CA SER A 236 3.19 3.63 -12.44
C SER A 236 3.34 3.88 -10.94
N GLU A 237 2.21 4.08 -10.24
CA GLU A 237 2.20 4.18 -8.78
C GLU A 237 2.70 2.90 -8.09
N SER A 238 2.59 1.78 -8.79
CA SER A 238 3.05 0.46 -8.36
C SER A 238 4.48 0.16 -8.80
N GLY A 239 5.16 1.10 -9.46
CA GLY A 239 6.55 0.96 -9.90
C GLY A 239 6.71 0.82 -11.41
N GLY A 240 7.81 1.37 -11.95
CA GLY A 240 8.07 1.39 -13.39
C GLY A 240 7.16 2.34 -14.16
N THR A 241 6.75 1.95 -15.37
CA THR A 241 5.92 2.75 -16.28
C THR A 241 4.75 1.95 -16.80
N ILE A 242 3.61 2.57 -17.08
CA ILE A 242 2.51 1.94 -17.78
C ILE A 242 2.92 1.67 -19.23
N GLY A 243 2.82 0.41 -19.63
CA GLY A 243 3.22 -0.10 -20.93
C GLY A 243 2.46 -1.37 -21.27
N ARG A 244 3.16 -2.38 -21.78
CA ARG A 244 2.59 -3.68 -22.09
C ARG A 244 3.49 -4.82 -21.58
N TYR A 245 3.10 -5.45 -20.46
CA TYR A 245 3.87 -6.49 -19.78
C TYR A 245 3.21 -7.86 -19.97
N GLU A 246 3.96 -8.86 -20.44
CA GLU A 246 3.39 -10.18 -20.76
C GLU A 246 3.00 -10.94 -19.50
N GLY A 247 1.89 -11.68 -19.59
CA GLY A 247 1.30 -12.47 -18.53
C GLY A 247 0.13 -11.79 -17.84
N GLY A 248 -0.91 -12.57 -17.56
CA GLY A 248 -2.19 -12.16 -16.97
C GLY A 248 -3.28 -13.18 -17.30
N LEU A 249 -4.49 -13.04 -16.74
CA LEU A 249 -5.56 -14.02 -16.92
C LEU A 249 -5.15 -15.47 -16.61
N TYR A 250 -4.27 -15.66 -15.62
CA TYR A 250 -3.71 -16.95 -15.23
C TYR A 250 -2.78 -17.60 -16.27
N LEU A 251 -2.34 -16.84 -17.28
CA LEU A 251 -1.57 -17.32 -18.42
C LEU A 251 -0.24 -16.57 -18.51
N GLN A 252 0.83 -17.27 -18.88
CA GLN A 252 2.19 -16.71 -18.93
C GLN A 252 2.48 -15.94 -20.21
N ARG A 253 1.82 -16.32 -21.31
CA ARG A 253 2.16 -15.86 -22.66
C ARG A 253 0.93 -15.46 -23.44
N GLY A 254 1.12 -14.63 -24.46
CA GLY A 254 0.08 -14.29 -25.43
C GLY A 254 -1.00 -13.33 -24.94
N VAL A 255 -0.90 -12.82 -23.71
CA VAL A 255 -1.75 -11.75 -23.16
C VAL A 255 -0.89 -10.80 -22.33
N TRP A 256 -1.23 -9.52 -22.32
CA TRP A 256 -0.46 -8.49 -21.63
C TRP A 256 -1.32 -7.63 -20.72
N ARG A 257 -0.71 -7.17 -19.62
CA ARG A 257 -1.24 -6.26 -18.62
C ARG A 257 -0.53 -4.88 -18.68
N PRO A 258 -1.07 -3.83 -18.04
CA PRO A 258 -0.54 -2.47 -18.20
C PRO A 258 0.75 -2.17 -17.43
N SER A 259 1.04 -2.91 -16.36
CA SER A 259 2.12 -2.57 -15.42
C SER A 259 2.96 -3.80 -15.04
N GLN A 260 4.20 -3.59 -14.59
CA GLN A 260 5.02 -4.69 -14.07
C GLN A 260 4.43 -5.23 -12.77
N HIS A 261 4.00 -4.32 -11.91
CA HIS A 261 3.41 -4.54 -10.59
C HIS A 261 2.03 -3.88 -10.50
N SER A 262 1.10 -4.55 -9.82
CA SER A 262 -0.25 -4.06 -9.56
C SER A 262 -0.82 -4.87 -8.42
N MET A 263 -1.75 -4.30 -7.66
CA MET A 263 -2.54 -4.99 -6.66
C MET A 263 -3.29 -6.19 -7.25
N MET A 264 -3.66 -6.13 -8.54
CA MET A 264 -4.30 -7.24 -9.26
C MET A 264 -3.32 -8.34 -9.67
N LYS A 265 -2.01 -8.16 -9.43
CA LYS A 265 -0.96 -9.15 -9.70
C LYS A 265 -0.32 -9.70 -8.42
N SER A 266 0.18 -8.81 -7.57
CA SER A 266 0.95 -9.15 -6.39
C SER A 266 0.52 -8.24 -5.24
N LEU A 267 0.08 -8.84 -4.14
CA LEU A 267 -0.31 -8.09 -2.96
C LEU A 267 0.87 -7.29 -2.39
N GLY A 268 0.53 -6.13 -1.84
CA GLY A 268 1.47 -5.16 -1.26
C GLY A 268 1.72 -3.95 -2.15
N PHE A 269 1.65 -4.08 -3.47
CA PHE A 269 1.67 -2.94 -4.37
C PHE A 269 0.28 -2.30 -4.50
N TYR A 270 0.25 -1.02 -4.88
CA TYR A 270 -0.99 -0.30 -5.20
C TYR A 270 -1.66 -0.81 -6.48
N PHE A 271 -2.91 -0.39 -6.73
CA PHE A 271 -3.46 -0.46 -8.08
C PHE A 271 -2.61 0.37 -9.04
N ASP A 272 -2.34 -0.16 -10.23
CA ASP A 272 -1.85 0.71 -11.28
C ASP A 272 -2.95 1.69 -11.75
N GLN A 273 -2.57 2.66 -12.57
CA GLN A 273 -3.46 3.73 -12.99
C GLN A 273 -4.69 3.25 -13.77
N VAL A 274 -4.58 2.14 -14.52
CA VAL A 274 -5.70 1.59 -15.30
C VAL A 274 -6.73 0.99 -14.35
N ALA A 275 -6.27 0.21 -13.38
CA ALA A 275 -7.12 -0.31 -12.32
C ALA A 275 -7.69 0.81 -11.44
N ARG A 276 -6.89 1.82 -11.08
CA ARG A 276 -7.31 2.96 -10.26
C ARG A 276 -8.37 3.82 -10.94
N GLU A 277 -8.24 4.09 -12.24
CA GLU A 277 -9.28 4.79 -13.01
C GLU A 277 -10.59 4.02 -12.96
N ARG A 278 -10.53 2.70 -13.19
CA ARG A 278 -11.72 1.83 -13.15
C ARG A 278 -12.35 1.81 -11.75
N MET A 279 -11.56 1.68 -10.71
CA MET A 279 -12.05 1.72 -9.33
C MET A 279 -12.68 3.08 -8.99
N THR A 280 -12.07 4.19 -9.44
CA THR A 280 -12.61 5.54 -9.25
C THR A 280 -13.98 5.67 -9.90
N GLN A 281 -14.11 5.25 -11.17
CA GLN A 281 -15.41 5.21 -11.87
C GLN A 281 -16.46 4.42 -11.08
N ARG A 282 -16.09 3.25 -10.57
CA ARG A 282 -17.02 2.34 -9.91
C ARG A 282 -17.44 2.85 -8.54
N ILE A 283 -16.53 3.44 -7.75
CA ILE A 283 -16.86 4.07 -6.47
C ILE A 283 -17.73 5.31 -6.68
N ALA A 284 -17.31 6.23 -7.56
CA ALA A 284 -18.07 7.45 -7.82
C ALA A 284 -19.47 7.16 -8.38
N GLY A 285 -19.61 6.12 -9.22
CA GLY A 285 -20.89 5.67 -9.76
C GLY A 285 -21.84 5.02 -8.75
N LYS A 286 -21.43 4.78 -7.50
CA LYS A 286 -22.30 4.27 -6.42
C LYS A 286 -23.06 5.36 -5.67
N VAL A 287 -22.75 6.62 -5.95
CA VAL A 287 -23.33 7.77 -5.27
C VAL A 287 -23.77 8.83 -6.28
N SER A 288 -24.63 9.75 -5.83
CA SER A 288 -24.95 10.95 -6.60
C SER A 288 -24.02 12.09 -6.16
N ILE A 289 -23.15 12.59 -7.03
CA ILE A 289 -22.29 13.74 -6.66
C ILE A 289 -23.10 15.02 -6.43
N LEU A 290 -24.33 15.09 -6.95
CA LEU A 290 -25.34 16.10 -6.64
C LEU A 290 -26.35 15.51 -5.63
N GLN A 291 -26.22 15.88 -4.36
CA GLN A 291 -26.93 15.28 -3.21
C GLN A 291 -28.29 15.94 -2.91
N GLY A 292 -28.49 17.18 -3.38
CA GLY A 292 -29.63 18.01 -2.99
C GLY A 292 -29.53 19.45 -3.50
N GLY A 293 -30.13 20.39 -2.77
CA GLY A 293 -30.29 21.79 -3.15
C GLY A 293 -31.71 22.14 -3.62
N THR A 294 -31.89 23.32 -4.23
CA THR A 294 -33.20 23.84 -4.64
C THR A 294 -33.92 22.83 -5.55
N PRO A 295 -35.18 22.46 -5.25
CA PRO A 295 -35.99 21.60 -6.12
C PRO A 295 -36.14 22.19 -7.53
N ALA A 296 -36.20 21.32 -8.53
CA ALA A 296 -36.27 21.69 -9.94
C ALA A 296 -37.59 21.24 -10.60
N ASP A 297 -38.56 20.82 -9.80
CA ASP A 297 -39.86 20.28 -10.20
C ASP A 297 -40.91 21.37 -10.48
N GLN A 298 -40.66 22.61 -10.03
CA GLN A 298 -41.52 23.77 -10.29
C GLN A 298 -40.68 24.99 -10.74
N PRO A 299 -41.26 25.92 -11.52
CA PRO A 299 -40.59 27.16 -11.85
C PRO A 299 -40.28 28.01 -10.60
N VAL A 300 -39.11 28.66 -10.61
CA VAL A 300 -38.60 29.50 -9.52
C VAL A 300 -38.65 30.97 -9.94
N GLY A 301 -39.02 31.87 -9.04
CA GLY A 301 -38.96 33.30 -9.26
C GLY A 301 -37.52 33.81 -9.38
N ALA A 302 -37.29 34.82 -10.21
CA ALA A 302 -35.97 35.46 -10.32
C ALA A 302 -35.55 36.25 -9.07
N ASP A 303 -36.38 36.24 -8.02
CA ASP A 303 -36.15 36.89 -6.73
C ASP A 303 -35.52 35.96 -5.68
N ARG A 304 -35.05 34.76 -6.06
CA ARG A 304 -34.56 33.72 -5.15
C ARG A 304 -33.10 33.31 -5.40
N VAL A 305 -32.58 32.52 -4.46
CA VAL A 305 -31.28 31.85 -4.56
C VAL A 305 -31.48 30.40 -5.00
N LEU A 306 -30.83 30.01 -6.09
CA LEU A 306 -30.69 28.61 -6.48
C LEU A 306 -29.47 27.98 -5.80
N ARG A 307 -29.56 26.71 -5.44
CA ARG A 307 -28.46 26.00 -4.76
C ARG A 307 -28.32 24.56 -5.22
N VAL A 308 -27.09 24.06 -5.16
CA VAL A 308 -26.76 22.64 -5.24
C VAL A 308 -26.07 22.20 -3.96
N GLN A 309 -26.35 20.97 -3.51
CA GLN A 309 -25.54 20.29 -2.49
C GLN A 309 -24.72 19.22 -3.19
N THR A 310 -23.42 19.18 -2.89
CA THR A 310 -22.44 18.29 -3.53
C THR A 310 -21.94 17.23 -2.55
N LEU A 311 -21.28 16.20 -3.06
CA LEU A 311 -20.40 15.37 -2.24
C LEU A 311 -19.04 16.06 -2.04
N HIS A 312 -18.28 15.55 -1.06
CA HIS A 312 -17.05 16.17 -0.57
C HIS A 312 -15.92 15.13 -0.51
N PRO A 313 -15.26 14.78 -1.64
CA PRO A 313 -14.06 13.94 -1.62
C PRO A 313 -13.02 14.50 -0.66
N VAL A 314 -12.27 13.63 0.01
CA VAL A 314 -11.31 14.05 1.04
C VAL A 314 -10.11 14.75 0.42
N SER A 315 -9.76 14.46 -0.83
CA SER A 315 -8.54 14.98 -1.46
C SER A 315 -8.74 16.25 -2.31
N HIS A 316 -9.98 16.61 -2.66
CA HIS A 316 -10.26 17.73 -3.55
C HIS A 316 -11.74 18.14 -3.50
N GLU A 317 -12.00 19.40 -3.82
CA GLU A 317 -13.37 19.92 -3.97
C GLU A 317 -13.99 19.55 -5.34
N LEU A 318 -15.31 19.33 -5.38
CA LEU A 318 -16.04 19.21 -6.64
C LEU A 318 -16.24 20.59 -7.30
N ALA A 319 -16.13 20.61 -8.64
CA ALA A 319 -16.31 21.79 -9.46
C ALA A 319 -17.80 22.04 -9.79
N VAL A 320 -18.26 23.28 -9.69
CA VAL A 320 -19.61 23.75 -9.97
C VAL A 320 -19.53 24.92 -10.93
N THR A 321 -20.24 24.80 -12.04
CA THR A 321 -20.39 25.88 -13.03
C THR A 321 -21.87 26.16 -13.27
N TRP A 322 -22.20 27.42 -13.54
CA TRP A 322 -23.57 27.86 -13.78
C TRP A 322 -23.73 28.38 -15.22
N SER A 323 -24.91 28.20 -15.79
CA SER A 323 -25.27 28.76 -17.10
C SER A 323 -26.71 29.28 -17.12
N VAL A 324 -26.98 30.32 -17.90
CA VAL A 324 -28.31 30.89 -18.16
C VAL A 324 -28.56 30.89 -19.67
N ASP A 325 -29.70 30.33 -20.11
CA ASP A 325 -30.11 30.26 -21.52
C ASP A 325 -28.99 29.80 -22.47
N SER A 326 -28.26 28.76 -22.06
CA SER A 326 -27.06 28.18 -22.71
C SER A 326 -25.75 28.96 -22.61
N GLY A 327 -25.74 30.18 -22.08
CA GLY A 327 -24.52 30.95 -21.81
C GLY A 327 -23.93 30.62 -20.44
N THR A 328 -22.65 30.23 -20.38
CA THR A 328 -21.91 30.04 -19.11
C THR A 328 -21.80 31.37 -18.36
N LEU A 329 -22.05 31.34 -17.06
CA LEU A 329 -21.85 32.47 -16.15
C LEU A 329 -20.41 32.45 -15.60
N PRO A 330 -19.51 33.34 -16.07
CA PRO A 330 -18.16 33.44 -15.52
C PRO A 330 -18.18 34.09 -14.13
N GLY A 331 -17.09 33.93 -13.38
CA GLY A 331 -16.90 34.63 -12.12
C GLY A 331 -17.77 34.15 -10.95
N THR A 332 -18.42 32.98 -11.09
CA THR A 332 -19.16 32.33 -10.00
C THR A 332 -18.23 31.67 -8.97
N GLY A 333 -16.95 31.49 -9.28
CA GLY A 333 -15.92 31.13 -8.30
C GLY A 333 -16.10 29.77 -7.62
N ASN A 334 -16.69 28.78 -8.31
CA ASN A 334 -17.08 27.48 -7.74
C ASN A 334 -18.26 27.53 -6.74
N ALA A 335 -19.02 28.63 -6.70
CA ALA A 335 -20.13 28.79 -5.76
C ALA A 335 -21.23 27.73 -5.92
N ARG A 336 -21.75 27.28 -4.78
CA ARG A 336 -22.83 26.28 -4.69
C ARG A 336 -24.20 26.94 -4.63
N SER A 337 -24.20 28.26 -4.49
CA SER A 337 -25.38 29.11 -4.50
C SER A 337 -25.30 30.15 -5.63
N LEU A 338 -26.43 30.42 -6.28
CA LEU A 338 -26.57 31.46 -7.30
C LEU A 338 -27.74 32.37 -6.94
N ASP A 339 -27.45 33.62 -6.61
CA ASP A 339 -28.48 34.63 -6.37
C ASP A 339 -29.01 35.18 -7.70
N LEU A 340 -30.24 34.80 -8.06
CA LEU A 340 -30.86 35.19 -9.34
C LEU A 340 -31.09 36.70 -9.44
N ARG A 341 -31.22 37.41 -8.32
CA ARG A 341 -31.41 38.86 -8.29
C ARG A 341 -30.19 39.60 -8.83
N SER A 342 -29.00 39.02 -8.67
CA SER A 342 -27.74 39.59 -9.16
C SER A 342 -27.66 39.57 -10.69
N LEU A 343 -28.38 38.65 -11.34
CA LEU A 343 -28.32 38.42 -12.78
C LEU A 343 -29.13 39.42 -13.59
N ARG A 344 -30.11 40.10 -12.96
CA ARG A 344 -31.01 41.08 -13.60
C ARG A 344 -31.61 40.56 -14.92
N LEU A 345 -32.18 39.36 -14.85
CA LEU A 345 -32.79 38.68 -15.99
C LEU A 345 -33.88 39.54 -16.63
N THR A 346 -34.00 39.47 -17.95
CA THR A 346 -35.06 40.15 -18.70
C THR A 346 -36.43 39.56 -18.38
N PRO A 347 -37.53 40.30 -18.53
CA PRO A 347 -38.87 39.72 -18.35
C PRO A 347 -39.10 38.51 -19.28
N GLY A 348 -39.54 37.40 -18.69
CA GLY A 348 -39.81 36.14 -19.36
C GLY A 348 -39.38 34.92 -18.54
N THR A 349 -39.26 33.80 -19.25
CA THR A 349 -38.79 32.52 -18.73
C THR A 349 -37.36 32.26 -19.19
N HIS A 350 -36.52 31.85 -18.25
CA HIS A 350 -35.11 31.54 -18.44
C HIS A 350 -34.80 30.12 -17.99
N THR A 351 -33.77 29.52 -18.60
CA THR A 351 -33.24 28.22 -18.18
C THR A 351 -31.93 28.41 -17.44
N VAL A 352 -31.88 28.03 -16.17
CA VAL A 352 -30.65 28.08 -15.37
C VAL A 352 -30.18 26.66 -15.09
N THR A 353 -28.91 26.36 -15.35
CA THR A 353 -28.31 25.04 -15.10
C THR A 353 -27.07 25.17 -14.24
N ALA A 354 -26.96 24.33 -13.21
CA ALA A 354 -25.73 24.04 -12.50
C ALA A 354 -25.15 22.71 -13.03
N THR A 355 -23.86 22.70 -13.37
CA THR A 355 -23.10 21.49 -13.70
C THR A 355 -22.09 21.23 -12.59
N VAL A 356 -22.21 20.09 -11.93
CA VAL A 356 -21.28 19.59 -10.91
C VAL A 356 -20.38 18.55 -11.56
N THR A 357 -19.06 18.71 -11.45
CA THR A 357 -18.06 17.81 -12.01
C THR A 357 -16.99 17.46 -10.98
N ASP A 358 -16.61 16.19 -10.92
CA ASP A 358 -15.44 15.70 -10.20
C ASP A 358 -14.18 15.90 -11.07
N PRO A 359 -13.25 16.80 -10.65
CA PRO A 359 -12.06 17.12 -11.42
C PRO A 359 -10.94 16.09 -11.26
N THR A 360 -11.10 15.03 -10.45
CA THR A 360 -10.06 14.06 -10.08
C THR A 360 -9.10 13.71 -11.22
N PRO A 361 -7.77 13.78 -11.05
CA PRO A 361 -6.84 13.37 -12.09
C PRO A 361 -6.85 11.84 -12.33
N PHE A 362 -7.61 11.09 -11.52
CA PHE A 362 -7.62 9.63 -11.56
C PHE A 362 -8.35 9.04 -12.76
N VAL A 363 -9.12 9.84 -13.49
CA VAL A 363 -9.87 9.39 -14.67
C VAL A 363 -9.42 10.18 -15.90
N ARG A 364 -8.99 9.52 -16.97
CA ARG A 364 -8.61 10.19 -18.23
C ARG A 364 -9.62 9.94 -19.35
N ASP A 365 -10.49 8.94 -19.22
CA ASP A 365 -11.51 8.65 -20.23
C ASP A 365 -12.62 9.71 -20.23
N PRO A 366 -12.80 10.46 -21.33
CA PRO A 366 -13.87 11.46 -21.45
C PRO A 366 -15.26 10.85 -21.28
N ALA A 367 -15.48 9.60 -21.73
CA ALA A 367 -16.78 8.96 -21.58
C ALA A 367 -17.14 8.73 -20.10
N VAL A 368 -16.13 8.50 -19.25
CA VAL A 368 -16.31 8.39 -17.80
C VAL A 368 -16.47 9.77 -17.17
N ARG A 369 -15.66 10.76 -17.59
CA ARG A 369 -15.76 12.15 -17.13
C ARG A 369 -17.14 12.76 -17.37
N ASP A 370 -17.72 12.49 -18.54
CA ASP A 370 -19.03 13.00 -18.94
C ASP A 370 -20.20 12.18 -18.36
N SER A 371 -19.92 11.00 -17.78
CA SER A 371 -20.94 10.15 -17.18
C SER A 371 -21.46 10.71 -15.86
N ALA A 372 -22.64 10.24 -15.43
CA ALA A 372 -23.24 10.61 -14.15
C ALA A 372 -22.41 10.26 -12.90
N ALA A 373 -21.34 9.45 -13.04
CA ALA A 373 -20.40 9.17 -11.97
C ALA A 373 -19.54 10.39 -11.63
N LEU A 374 -19.13 11.18 -12.64
CA LEU A 374 -18.23 12.32 -12.45
C LEU A 374 -18.82 13.65 -12.91
N THR A 375 -19.91 13.68 -13.67
CA THR A 375 -20.59 14.92 -14.06
C THR A 375 -22.11 14.78 -13.94
N GLN A 376 -22.74 15.68 -13.18
CA GLN A 376 -24.18 15.75 -13.02
C GLN A 376 -24.67 17.19 -13.20
N ARG A 377 -25.93 17.33 -13.64
CA ARG A 377 -26.53 18.64 -13.89
C ARG A 377 -27.88 18.75 -13.21
N ARG A 378 -28.20 19.96 -12.75
CA ARG A 378 -29.56 20.33 -12.32
C ARG A 378 -29.97 21.58 -13.06
N THR A 379 -31.17 21.54 -13.63
CA THR A 379 -31.71 22.62 -14.45
C THR A 379 -33.02 23.09 -13.87
N TRP A 380 -33.17 24.41 -13.73
CA TRP A 380 -34.38 25.06 -13.25
C TRP A 380 -34.97 25.93 -14.35
N THR A 381 -36.30 25.96 -14.39
CA THR A 381 -37.04 27.02 -15.09
C THR A 381 -37.17 28.21 -14.15
N VAL A 382 -36.64 29.36 -14.56
CA VAL A 382 -36.77 30.62 -13.82
C VAL A 382 -37.78 31.51 -14.54
N ASP A 383 -38.85 31.91 -13.85
CA ASP A 383 -39.87 32.80 -14.40
C ASP A 383 -39.87 34.12 -13.61
N THR A 384 -39.51 35.20 -14.29
CA THR A 384 -39.48 36.55 -13.71
C THR A 384 -40.84 37.09 -13.27
N ALA A 385 -41.96 36.50 -13.74
CA ALA A 385 -43.30 36.88 -13.31
C ALA A 385 -43.71 36.22 -11.98
N LEU A 386 -42.96 35.21 -11.51
CA LEU A 386 -43.25 34.51 -10.27
C LEU A 386 -42.56 35.15 -9.08
N THR A 387 -43.28 35.18 -7.96
CA THR A 387 -42.72 35.44 -6.63
C THR A 387 -42.82 34.14 -5.85
N THR A 388 -41.70 33.45 -5.67
CA THR A 388 -41.69 32.20 -4.90
C THR A 388 -41.86 32.53 -3.42
N PRO A 389 -42.67 31.84 -2.61
CA PRO A 389 -42.76 32.13 -1.17
C PRO A 389 -41.38 32.14 -0.50
N ALA A 390 -41.13 33.12 0.38
CA ALA A 390 -39.92 33.11 1.19
C ALA A 390 -40.02 31.93 2.18
N GLY A 391 -39.05 31.03 2.13
CA GLY A 391 -38.91 29.90 3.04
C GLY A 391 -37.54 29.93 3.70
N GLY A 392 -37.49 29.60 4.98
CA GLY A 392 -36.24 29.50 5.72
C GLY A 392 -36.46 28.74 7.02
N GLU A 393 -35.66 27.70 7.21
CA GLU A 393 -35.50 27.07 8.52
C GLU A 393 -34.58 27.94 9.39
N PRO A 394 -34.63 27.81 10.72
CA PRO A 394 -33.63 28.41 11.61
C PRO A 394 -32.21 28.11 11.14
N LEU A 395 -31.26 29.01 11.41
CA LEU A 395 -29.88 28.81 11.00
C LEU A 395 -29.30 27.58 11.72
N ALA A 396 -28.86 26.57 10.96
CA ALA A 396 -28.21 25.39 11.52
C ALA A 396 -27.17 24.84 10.55
N ILE A 397 -26.17 24.13 11.09
CA ILE A 397 -25.28 23.26 10.32
C ILE A 397 -25.99 21.92 10.14
N THR A 398 -26.35 21.60 8.90
CA THR A 398 -27.18 20.43 8.54
C THR A 398 -26.34 19.20 8.23
N ALA A 399 -25.09 19.37 7.77
CA ALA A 399 -24.12 18.31 7.60
C ALA A 399 -22.69 18.87 7.74
N SER A 400 -21.73 18.02 8.05
CA SER A 400 -20.33 18.41 8.11
C SER A 400 -19.39 17.20 8.04
N THR A 401 -18.10 17.43 7.81
CA THR A 401 -17.07 16.42 8.12
C THR A 401 -17.26 15.96 9.57
N ALA A 402 -17.08 14.66 9.81
CA ALA A 402 -17.25 14.07 11.14
C ALA A 402 -16.25 14.68 12.14
N THR A 403 -16.67 14.80 13.41
CA THR A 403 -15.88 15.43 14.48
C THR A 403 -15.42 14.43 15.54
N ASP A 404 -15.70 13.14 15.33
CA ASP A 404 -15.36 12.04 16.23
C ASP A 404 -13.89 11.60 16.13
N ARG A 405 -13.21 12.03 15.06
CA ARG A 405 -11.78 11.79 14.81
C ARG A 405 -11.12 13.03 14.22
N PRO A 406 -9.78 13.18 14.35
CA PRO A 406 -9.05 14.21 13.66
C PRO A 406 -9.14 14.06 12.12
N VAL A 407 -9.00 15.17 11.42
CA VAL A 407 -8.83 15.21 9.96
C VAL A 407 -7.35 15.40 9.63
N GLY A 408 -6.90 14.89 8.48
CA GLY A 408 -5.53 15.06 8.03
C GLY A 408 -5.24 16.48 7.54
N ALA A 409 -3.98 16.90 7.59
CA ALA A 409 -3.56 18.25 7.14
C ALA A 409 -3.68 18.49 5.64
N ARG A 410 -4.10 17.48 4.87
CA ARG A 410 -4.32 17.56 3.42
C ARG A 410 -5.77 17.30 3.03
N ASP A 411 -6.67 17.17 4.00
CA ASP A 411 -8.07 16.86 3.76
C ASP A 411 -8.85 18.10 3.31
N VAL A 412 -9.98 17.86 2.67
CA VAL A 412 -11.08 18.81 2.50
C VAL A 412 -12.00 18.68 3.72
N VAL A 413 -12.23 19.79 4.42
CA VAL A 413 -13.20 19.86 5.52
C VAL A 413 -14.42 20.66 5.08
N TYR A 414 -15.62 20.15 5.36
CA TYR A 414 -16.85 20.79 4.88
C TYR A 414 -17.89 21.05 5.98
N VAL A 415 -18.72 22.06 5.72
CA VAL A 415 -20.00 22.32 6.39
C VAL A 415 -21.09 22.62 5.38
N GLU A 416 -22.26 22.06 5.63
CA GLU A 416 -23.51 22.46 4.98
C GLU A 416 -24.42 23.12 6.00
N SER A 417 -25.22 24.09 5.56
CA SER A 417 -26.13 24.83 6.41
C SER A 417 -27.57 24.75 5.90
N THR A 418 -28.51 25.22 6.73
CA THR A 418 -29.88 25.46 6.29
C THR A 418 -29.90 26.47 5.14
N GLN A 419 -30.86 26.29 4.24
CA GLN A 419 -30.86 26.95 2.92
C GLN A 419 -32.05 27.89 2.79
N PRO A 420 -32.01 29.09 3.39
CA PRO A 420 -33.06 30.08 3.16
C PRO A 420 -33.10 30.46 1.68
N THR A 421 -34.32 30.65 1.17
CA THR A 421 -34.55 30.85 -0.27
C THR A 421 -34.21 32.26 -0.77
N ASP A 422 -34.05 33.21 0.15
CA ASP A 422 -33.91 34.65 -0.12
C ASP A 422 -32.53 35.23 0.22
N ARG A 423 -31.60 34.43 0.77
CA ARG A 423 -30.25 34.86 1.16
C ARG A 423 -29.29 33.68 1.23
N VAL A 424 -27.99 33.97 1.30
CA VAL A 424 -26.92 32.97 1.43
C VAL A 424 -26.24 33.12 2.79
N PRO A 425 -26.37 32.15 3.72
CA PRO A 425 -25.53 32.12 4.91
C PRO A 425 -24.05 32.13 4.53
N THR A 426 -23.26 32.96 5.19
CA THR A 426 -21.83 33.07 4.95
C THR A 426 -21.08 32.08 5.82
N VAL A 427 -20.07 31.41 5.25
CA VAL A 427 -19.17 30.54 6.02
C VAL A 427 -17.84 31.26 6.20
N SER A 428 -17.40 31.38 7.44
CA SER A 428 -16.07 31.88 7.79
C SER A 428 -15.26 30.78 8.47
N TRP A 429 -13.99 30.68 8.12
CA TRP A 429 -13.08 29.68 8.66
C TRP A 429 -12.03 30.34 9.54
N THR A 430 -11.69 29.68 10.64
CA THR A 430 -10.55 30.03 11.48
C THR A 430 -9.70 28.79 11.74
N LEU A 431 -8.39 28.97 11.73
CA LEU A 431 -7.39 27.96 12.08
C LEU A 431 -6.57 28.52 13.25
N ASP A 432 -6.57 27.81 14.38
CA ASP A 432 -5.95 28.26 15.63
C ASP A 432 -6.41 29.67 16.06
N GLY A 433 -7.69 29.98 15.78
CA GLY A 433 -8.30 31.27 16.04
C GLY A 433 -7.96 32.38 15.03
N GLN A 434 -7.10 32.11 14.04
CA GLN A 434 -6.77 33.06 12.97
C GLN A 434 -7.70 32.86 11.76
N PRO A 435 -8.27 33.93 11.18
CA PRO A 435 -9.10 33.81 9.98
C PRO A 435 -8.34 33.19 8.80
N VAL A 436 -8.98 32.25 8.10
CA VAL A 436 -8.49 31.64 6.86
C VAL A 436 -9.30 32.19 5.69
N ALA A 437 -8.61 32.75 4.70
CA ALA A 437 -9.26 33.22 3.47
C ALA A 437 -9.69 32.01 2.62
N ASN A 438 -10.96 32.00 2.21
CA ASN A 438 -11.53 30.95 1.38
C ASN A 438 -12.47 31.54 0.31
N PRO A 439 -11.96 32.41 -0.58
CA PRO A 439 -12.80 33.20 -1.49
C PRO A 439 -13.47 32.33 -2.54
N GLY A 440 -14.79 32.42 -2.68
CA GLY A 440 -15.58 31.70 -3.70
C GLY A 440 -16.07 30.30 -3.29
N HIS A 441 -15.57 29.77 -2.17
CA HIS A 441 -15.83 28.41 -1.74
C HIS A 441 -16.85 28.38 -0.59
N ASP A 442 -18.08 28.04 -0.96
CA ASP A 442 -19.24 28.01 -0.07
C ASP A 442 -19.23 26.72 0.77
N GLY A 443 -18.49 26.72 1.88
CA GLY A 443 -18.60 25.67 2.92
C GLY A 443 -17.61 24.52 2.85
N ASP A 444 -16.72 24.46 1.84
CA ASP A 444 -15.55 23.56 1.81
C ASP A 444 -14.27 24.32 2.10
N LEU A 445 -13.30 23.70 2.76
CA LEU A 445 -11.95 24.22 2.94
C LEU A 445 -10.92 23.13 2.66
N GLU A 446 -10.11 23.34 1.62
CA GLU A 446 -8.92 22.53 1.35
C GLU A 446 -7.80 22.90 2.32
N LEU A 447 -7.34 21.94 3.13
CA LEU A 447 -6.26 22.18 4.09
C LEU A 447 -4.86 22.09 3.46
N ALA A 448 -4.71 21.29 2.40
CA ALA A 448 -3.40 21.06 1.77
C ALA A 448 -2.69 22.36 1.32
N PRO A 449 -3.37 23.35 0.70
CA PRO A 449 -2.73 24.61 0.31
C PRO A 449 -2.28 25.50 1.48
N LEU A 450 -2.79 25.28 2.69
CA LEU A 450 -2.45 26.08 3.87
C LEU A 450 -1.04 25.78 4.40
N GLY A 451 -0.45 24.64 4.02
CA GLY A 451 0.93 24.29 4.37
C GLY A 451 1.16 24.22 5.88
N LEU A 452 0.26 23.54 6.60
CA LEU A 452 0.27 23.45 8.06
C LEU A 452 1.62 22.95 8.59
N ALA A 453 2.08 23.56 9.69
CA ALA A 453 3.24 23.07 10.41
C ALA A 453 2.91 21.72 11.09
N PRO A 454 3.89 20.86 11.38
CA PRO A 454 3.63 19.64 12.13
C PRO A 454 3.02 19.93 13.51
N GLY A 455 2.05 19.11 13.91
CA GLY A 455 1.36 19.21 15.20
C GLY A 455 -0.16 19.20 15.06
N THR A 456 -0.83 19.43 16.19
CA THR A 456 -2.29 19.51 16.26
C THR A 456 -2.79 20.94 16.09
N HIS A 457 -3.73 21.15 15.17
CA HIS A 457 -4.38 22.45 14.95
C HIS A 457 -5.89 22.38 15.24
N ARG A 458 -6.49 23.53 15.53
CA ARG A 458 -7.93 23.67 15.73
C ARG A 458 -8.55 24.43 14.57
N LEU A 459 -9.34 23.73 13.77
CA LEU A 459 -10.15 24.32 12.71
C LEU A 459 -11.55 24.63 13.23
N THR A 460 -12.13 25.76 12.84
CA THR A 460 -13.52 26.11 13.16
C THR A 460 -14.18 26.81 11.98
N ALA A 461 -15.34 26.30 11.57
CA ALA A 461 -16.25 26.95 10.65
C ALA A 461 -17.33 27.67 11.45
N THR A 462 -17.65 28.91 11.08
CA THR A 462 -18.81 29.65 11.59
C THR A 462 -19.70 30.04 10.42
N VAL A 463 -20.94 29.54 10.46
CA VAL A 463 -21.99 29.90 9.52
C VAL A 463 -22.79 31.04 10.12
N THR A 464 -22.94 32.14 9.39
CA THR A 464 -23.66 33.34 9.83
C THR A 464 -24.78 33.69 8.85
N ASP A 465 -25.97 33.96 9.37
CA ASP A 465 -27.06 34.53 8.58
C ASP A 465 -26.77 36.04 8.38
N PRO A 466 -26.62 36.51 7.12
CA PRO A 466 -26.23 37.90 6.85
C PRO A 466 -27.32 38.93 7.19
N VAL A 467 -28.56 38.49 7.43
CA VAL A 467 -29.71 39.37 7.73
C VAL A 467 -30.00 39.38 9.23
N THR A 468 -30.05 38.21 9.87
CA THR A 468 -30.37 38.13 11.32
C THR A 468 -29.13 38.29 12.20
N ALA A 469 -27.93 38.15 11.64
CA ALA A 469 -26.66 38.04 12.35
C ALA A 469 -26.56 36.84 13.31
N GLU A 470 -27.51 35.89 13.26
CA GLU A 470 -27.41 34.62 13.96
C GLU A 470 -26.19 33.84 13.44
N SER A 471 -25.49 33.11 14.31
CA SER A 471 -24.32 32.33 13.94
C SER A 471 -24.29 30.99 14.65
N VAL A 472 -23.83 29.96 13.93
CA VAL A 472 -23.61 28.61 14.44
C VAL A 472 -22.22 28.14 14.01
N SER A 473 -21.51 27.45 14.90
CA SER A 473 -20.12 27.04 14.65
C SER A 473 -19.91 25.54 14.83
N ARG A 474 -18.93 25.01 14.11
CA ARG A 474 -18.43 23.63 14.24
C ARG A 474 -16.92 23.66 14.23
N GLY A 475 -16.28 22.81 15.04
CA GLY A 475 -14.83 22.70 15.10
C GLY A 475 -14.32 21.28 14.92
N TRP A 476 -13.10 21.18 14.42
CA TRP A 476 -12.36 19.93 14.22
C TRP A 476 -10.95 20.07 14.77
N THR A 477 -10.41 18.92 15.16
CA THR A 477 -8.97 18.75 15.33
C THR A 477 -8.37 18.39 13.99
N VAL A 478 -7.36 19.14 13.55
CA VAL A 478 -6.54 18.79 12.39
C VAL A 478 -5.24 18.20 12.90
N ASP A 479 -4.92 17.01 12.43
CA ASP A 479 -3.65 16.36 12.67
C ASP A 479 -2.71 16.62 11.48
N ALA A 480 -1.68 17.41 11.73
CA ALA A 480 -0.61 17.71 10.79
C ALA A 480 0.73 17.06 11.17
N THR A 481 0.76 16.28 12.26
CA THR A 481 1.92 15.44 12.54
C THR A 481 2.01 14.37 11.46
N ARG A 482 3.24 13.99 11.12
CA ARG A 482 3.48 12.92 10.15
C ARG A 482 3.95 11.69 10.92
N PRO A 483 3.55 10.49 10.50
CA PRO A 483 4.04 9.28 11.12
C PRO A 483 5.53 9.10 10.86
N GLU A 484 6.20 8.48 11.81
CA GLU A 484 7.57 8.02 11.69
C GLU A 484 7.58 6.50 11.53
N VAL A 485 8.61 5.99 10.84
CA VAL A 485 8.84 4.55 10.72
C VAL A 485 10.29 4.29 11.08
N ASP A 486 10.49 3.45 12.09
CA ASP A 486 11.79 2.89 12.40
C ASP A 486 12.01 1.59 11.64
N TYR A 487 13.27 1.30 11.36
CA TYR A 487 13.68 0.03 10.77
C TYR A 487 14.67 -0.71 11.67
N GLN A 488 14.59 -2.04 11.62
CA GLN A 488 15.59 -2.93 12.18
C GLN A 488 16.01 -3.92 11.10
N VAL A 489 17.30 -4.21 11.00
CA VAL A 489 17.84 -5.20 10.06
C VAL A 489 18.56 -6.32 10.78
N SER A 490 18.64 -7.49 10.16
CA SER A 490 19.49 -8.59 10.64
C SER A 490 20.96 -8.15 10.78
N ALA A 491 21.75 -8.86 11.57
CA ALA A 491 23.15 -8.54 11.78
C ALA A 491 23.95 -8.52 10.45
N PRO A 492 24.57 -7.38 10.06
CA PRO A 492 25.39 -7.30 8.86
C PRO A 492 26.81 -7.81 9.12
N LEU A 493 27.55 -8.11 8.05
CA LEU A 493 28.99 -8.28 8.12
C LEU A 493 29.67 -6.95 8.47
N LEU A 494 29.26 -5.87 7.81
CA LEU A 494 29.88 -4.58 7.97
C LEU A 494 28.81 -3.49 7.91
N THR A 495 28.92 -2.52 8.82
CA THR A 495 28.11 -1.31 8.83
C THR A 495 29.02 -0.11 8.54
N THR A 496 28.63 0.70 7.56
CA THR A 496 29.32 1.94 7.23
C THR A 496 28.36 3.12 7.39
N THR A 497 28.75 4.09 8.19
CA THR A 497 27.99 5.33 8.39
C THR A 497 28.83 6.52 7.95
N ARG A 498 28.28 7.37 7.08
CA ARG A 498 28.92 8.61 6.63
C ARG A 498 27.97 9.78 6.85
N PRO A 499 28.45 10.94 7.34
CA PRO A 499 27.59 12.11 7.52
C PRO A 499 26.84 12.47 6.22
N GLY A 500 25.53 12.67 6.31
CA GLY A 500 24.68 13.06 5.18
C GLY A 500 24.45 11.98 4.11
N ARG A 501 24.79 10.72 4.39
CA ARG A 501 24.50 9.57 3.52
C ARG A 501 23.69 8.51 4.28
N PRO A 502 22.87 7.71 3.58
CA PRO A 502 22.21 6.55 4.19
C PRO A 502 23.24 5.60 4.81
N THR A 503 22.88 4.96 5.91
CA THR A 503 23.72 3.89 6.50
C THR A 503 23.78 2.71 5.54
N GLU A 504 24.97 2.14 5.37
CA GLU A 504 25.22 1.04 4.44
C GLU A 504 25.53 -0.24 5.22
N TYR A 505 24.84 -1.32 4.86
CA TYR A 505 24.97 -2.62 5.47
C TYR A 505 25.44 -3.62 4.42
N LEU A 506 26.51 -4.36 4.68
CA LEU A 506 26.98 -5.42 3.81
C LEU A 506 26.62 -6.78 4.40
N TYR A 507 25.98 -7.65 3.61
CA TYR A 507 25.55 -8.98 3.98
C TYR A 507 26.16 -10.05 3.07
N ASN A 508 26.58 -11.17 3.64
CA ASN A 508 27.03 -12.38 2.93
C ASN A 508 25.93 -13.45 2.85
N GLY A 509 24.78 -13.05 2.32
CA GLY A 509 23.59 -13.88 2.26
C GLY A 509 22.35 -13.11 2.67
N PRO A 510 21.21 -13.80 2.77
CA PRO A 510 19.93 -13.16 3.06
C PRO A 510 19.99 -12.20 4.24
N PHE A 511 19.27 -11.09 4.13
CA PHE A 511 19.05 -10.18 5.25
C PHE A 511 17.56 -10.04 5.52
N THR A 512 17.22 -9.60 6.72
CA THR A 512 15.83 -9.34 7.09
C THR A 512 15.64 -7.89 7.50
N MET A 513 14.44 -7.37 7.33
CA MET A 513 14.03 -6.03 7.74
C MET A 513 12.71 -6.08 8.51
N ARG A 514 12.66 -5.42 9.67
CA ARG A 514 11.41 -5.07 10.36
C ARG A 514 11.17 -3.58 10.23
N LEU A 515 9.94 -3.20 9.93
CA LEU A 515 9.48 -1.81 10.02
C LEU A 515 8.50 -1.67 11.18
N THR A 516 8.65 -0.61 11.96
CA THR A 516 7.75 -0.28 13.07
C THR A 516 7.30 1.15 12.91
N GLY A 517 6.00 1.35 12.67
CA GLY A 517 5.42 2.68 12.57
C GLY A 517 5.05 3.24 13.94
N ALA A 518 5.28 4.53 14.12
CA ALA A 518 4.91 5.29 15.31
C ALA A 518 4.28 6.62 14.90
N ASP A 519 3.34 7.08 15.70
CA ASP A 519 2.62 8.33 15.49
C ASP A 519 2.18 8.91 16.84
N ASP A 520 1.87 10.21 16.90
CA ASP A 520 1.35 10.86 18.11
C ASP A 520 -0.18 10.73 18.25
N GLY A 521 -0.86 10.30 17.17
CA GLY A 521 -2.28 10.01 17.12
C GLY A 521 -2.67 8.60 17.57
N ALA A 522 -3.98 8.41 17.75
CA ALA A 522 -4.57 7.08 17.95
C ALA A 522 -4.82 6.43 16.59
N GLY A 523 -4.22 5.28 16.34
CA GLY A 523 -4.42 4.54 15.10
C GLY A 523 -3.20 3.73 14.70
N GLN A 524 -3.36 2.87 13.70
CA GLN A 524 -2.26 2.10 13.16
C GLN A 524 -1.54 2.89 12.07
N VAL A 525 -0.20 2.95 12.15
CA VAL A 525 0.63 3.38 11.03
C VAL A 525 0.83 2.22 10.07
N THR A 526 0.43 2.41 8.82
CA THR A 526 0.74 1.49 7.72
C THR A 526 2.13 1.80 7.19
N ALA A 527 3.10 0.94 7.51
CA ALA A 527 4.46 1.06 6.98
C ALA A 527 4.52 0.51 5.54
N GLU A 528 5.36 1.13 4.72
CA GLU A 528 5.67 0.69 3.36
C GLU A 528 7.14 0.91 3.03
N PHE A 529 7.64 0.16 2.06
CA PHE A 529 9.01 0.28 1.56
C PHE A 529 9.08 0.13 0.05
N ARG A 530 10.18 0.56 -0.55
CA ARG A 530 10.50 0.29 -1.95
C ARG A 530 11.97 -0.03 -2.12
N LEU A 531 12.26 -0.80 -3.17
CA LEU A 531 13.61 -1.22 -3.53
C LEU A 531 14.06 -0.44 -4.77
N ASP A 532 15.24 0.18 -4.72
CA ASP A 532 15.90 0.79 -5.89
C ASP A 532 15.04 1.78 -6.68
N GLY A 533 14.14 2.50 -5.99
CA GLY A 533 13.23 3.48 -6.60
C GLY A 533 12.02 2.88 -7.31
N ASP A 534 11.77 1.58 -7.16
CA ASP A 534 10.58 0.88 -7.67
C ASP A 534 9.29 1.30 -6.92
N GLY A 535 8.19 0.58 -7.13
CA GLY A 535 6.91 0.83 -6.45
C GLY A 535 6.97 0.71 -4.94
N TRP A 536 6.15 1.52 -4.26
CA TRP A 536 5.90 1.34 -2.83
C TRP A 536 5.14 0.04 -2.58
N HIS A 537 5.61 -0.71 -1.59
CA HIS A 537 5.11 -2.00 -1.17
C HIS A 537 4.74 -1.96 0.30
N ASN A 538 3.50 -2.28 0.62
CA ASN A 538 3.00 -2.33 1.98
C ASN A 538 3.74 -3.39 2.78
N TYR A 539 4.27 -3.00 3.93
CA TYR A 539 4.96 -3.89 4.85
C TYR A 539 3.95 -4.65 5.71
N TYR A 540 4.08 -5.98 5.74
CA TYR A 540 3.18 -6.89 6.45
C TYR A 540 3.91 -7.94 7.29
N GLY A 541 5.21 -7.74 7.57
CA GLY A 541 6.04 -8.78 8.18
C GLY A 541 6.44 -9.84 7.15
N TRP A 542 6.22 -11.13 7.46
CA TRP A 542 6.46 -12.24 6.55
C TRP A 542 5.13 -12.92 6.14
N PRO A 543 4.98 -13.44 4.90
CA PRO A 543 3.68 -13.95 4.42
C PRO A 543 3.03 -15.06 5.27
N THR A 544 3.85 -15.89 5.93
CA THR A 544 3.38 -16.95 6.83
C THR A 544 3.30 -16.53 8.29
N ASP A 545 3.92 -15.40 8.66
CA ASP A 545 3.97 -14.90 10.02
C ASP A 545 4.18 -13.37 10.01
N ALA A 546 3.13 -12.63 10.41
CA ALA A 546 3.18 -11.16 10.43
C ALA A 546 4.19 -10.61 11.44
N ASP A 547 4.58 -11.41 12.44
CA ASP A 547 5.54 -11.01 13.46
C ASP A 547 6.99 -11.26 13.03
N GLU A 548 7.25 -12.00 11.95
CA GLU A 548 8.59 -12.21 11.41
C GLU A 548 9.02 -11.05 10.50
N PRO A 549 10.31 -10.67 10.49
CA PRO A 549 10.80 -9.61 9.62
C PRO A 549 10.78 -10.05 8.16
N PHE A 550 10.62 -9.08 7.26
CA PHE A 550 10.60 -9.33 5.83
C PHE A 550 11.99 -9.77 5.35
N ARG A 551 12.08 -10.93 4.70
CA ARG A 551 13.35 -11.52 4.27
C ARG A 551 13.67 -11.20 2.82
N PHE A 552 14.89 -10.74 2.57
CA PHE A 552 15.44 -10.46 1.25
C PHE A 552 16.51 -11.47 0.88
N THR A 553 16.51 -11.91 -0.38
CA THR A 553 17.49 -12.86 -0.93
C THR A 553 17.79 -12.49 -2.38
N ALA A 554 18.91 -12.99 -2.91
CA ALA A 554 19.33 -12.65 -4.27
C ALA A 554 18.30 -13.06 -5.35
N THR A 555 17.51 -14.11 -5.12
CA THR A 555 16.54 -14.65 -6.10
C THR A 555 15.10 -14.74 -5.58
N GLY A 556 14.85 -14.20 -4.39
CA GLY A 556 13.61 -14.35 -3.66
C GLY A 556 13.48 -15.71 -2.94
N THR A 557 12.57 -15.75 -1.97
CA THR A 557 12.20 -16.95 -1.21
C THR A 557 10.85 -17.45 -1.71
N ASP A 558 10.77 -18.72 -2.07
CA ASP A 558 9.50 -19.38 -2.40
C ASP A 558 8.74 -19.70 -1.11
N VAL A 559 7.51 -19.21 -1.03
CA VAL A 559 6.54 -19.48 0.03
C VAL A 559 5.25 -19.92 -0.63
N ASP A 560 4.89 -21.18 -0.43
CA ASP A 560 3.71 -21.83 -1.03
C ASP A 560 3.60 -21.66 -2.56
N GLY A 561 4.71 -21.60 -3.29
CA GLY A 561 4.71 -21.41 -4.74
C GLY A 561 4.53 -19.95 -5.16
N LEU A 562 4.90 -19.00 -4.30
CA LEU A 562 5.01 -17.56 -4.60
C LEU A 562 6.35 -17.03 -4.10
N VAL A 563 6.96 -16.11 -4.85
CA VAL A 563 8.30 -15.61 -4.52
C VAL A 563 8.23 -14.24 -3.88
N TYR A 564 8.84 -14.11 -2.70
CA TYR A 564 8.91 -12.87 -1.92
C TYR A 564 10.37 -12.45 -1.67
N GLY A 565 10.60 -11.14 -1.54
CA GLY A 565 11.90 -10.60 -1.17
C GLY A 565 13.00 -10.89 -2.18
N ASN A 566 12.66 -10.85 -3.46
CA ASN A 566 13.61 -10.96 -4.55
C ASN A 566 14.35 -9.64 -4.75
N LEU A 567 15.67 -9.67 -4.66
CA LEU A 567 16.54 -8.55 -5.03
C LEU A 567 17.00 -8.61 -6.50
N GLY A 568 16.75 -9.74 -7.17
CA GLY A 568 17.17 -9.99 -8.54
C GLY A 568 16.27 -9.36 -9.59
N SER A 569 16.40 -9.85 -10.82
CA SER A 569 15.55 -9.39 -11.93
C SER A 569 14.06 -9.65 -11.66
N GLY A 570 13.19 -8.75 -12.13
CA GLY A 570 11.73 -8.89 -12.09
C GLY A 570 11.04 -8.20 -10.91
N GLY A 571 11.79 -7.69 -9.93
CA GLY A 571 11.27 -6.92 -8.81
C GLY A 571 10.96 -7.78 -7.57
N LEU A 572 10.40 -7.14 -6.53
CA LEU A 572 10.27 -7.68 -5.18
C LEU A 572 9.42 -8.96 -5.07
N SER A 573 8.32 -9.02 -5.84
CA SER A 573 7.36 -10.12 -5.87
C SER A 573 7.19 -10.59 -7.31
N VAL A 574 7.75 -11.75 -7.64
CA VAL A 574 7.82 -12.31 -8.99
C VAL A 574 7.12 -13.64 -9.07
N SER A 575 6.65 -13.99 -10.27
CA SER A 575 6.12 -15.32 -10.55
C SER A 575 7.20 -16.37 -10.27
N PRO A 576 6.90 -17.50 -9.59
CA PRO A 576 7.90 -18.53 -9.28
C PRO A 576 8.53 -19.15 -10.52
N PHE A 577 7.84 -19.09 -11.66
CA PHE A 577 8.27 -19.63 -12.94
C PHE A 577 9.11 -18.65 -13.76
N ALA A 578 9.19 -17.38 -13.34
CA ALA A 578 10.00 -16.40 -14.04
C ALA A 578 11.48 -16.73 -13.89
N GLU A 579 12.22 -16.65 -14.99
CA GLU A 579 13.67 -16.66 -14.96
C GLU A 579 14.18 -15.45 -14.16
N ARG A 580 15.14 -15.69 -13.28
CA ARG A 580 15.65 -14.70 -12.33
C ARG A 580 17.17 -14.72 -12.31
N SER A 581 17.77 -13.59 -12.63
CA SER A 581 19.18 -13.36 -12.30
C SER A 581 19.32 -12.96 -10.83
N PRO A 582 20.32 -13.46 -10.10
CA PRO A 582 20.56 -13.07 -8.72
C PRO A 582 20.87 -11.56 -8.58
N GLY A 583 20.18 -10.90 -7.66
CA GLY A 583 20.44 -9.52 -7.24
C GLY A 583 21.55 -9.45 -6.20
N TYR A 584 22.79 -9.75 -6.62
CA TYR A 584 23.96 -9.40 -5.83
C TYR A 584 24.38 -7.96 -6.13
N GLY A 585 24.97 -7.31 -5.15
CA GLY A 585 25.39 -5.93 -5.22
C GLY A 585 24.56 -5.03 -4.31
N ARG A 586 24.54 -3.74 -4.65
CA ARG A 586 24.05 -2.68 -3.80
C ARG A 586 22.57 -2.40 -4.09
N HIS A 587 21.74 -2.39 -3.04
CA HIS A 587 20.32 -2.07 -3.10
C HIS A 587 19.97 -0.94 -2.13
N THR A 588 19.22 0.05 -2.60
CA THR A 588 18.67 1.12 -1.77
C THR A 588 17.27 0.71 -1.30
N VAL A 589 17.06 0.70 0.01
CA VAL A 589 15.74 0.50 0.61
C VAL A 589 15.26 1.83 1.15
N GLU A 590 14.14 2.31 0.63
CA GLU A 590 13.43 3.46 1.16
C GLU A 590 12.20 2.98 1.91
N TYR A 591 11.86 3.63 3.02
CA TYR A 591 10.74 3.25 3.89
C TYR A 591 10.00 4.50 4.38
N ARG A 592 8.69 4.41 4.57
CA ARG A 592 7.85 5.47 5.14
C ARG A 592 6.59 4.90 5.78
N GLY A 593 5.81 5.74 6.45
CA GLY A 593 4.54 5.38 7.06
C GLY A 593 3.37 6.24 6.56
N ILE A 594 2.17 5.70 6.69
CA ILE A 594 0.90 6.40 6.50
C ILE A 594 0.08 6.22 7.79
N ASP A 595 -0.33 7.31 8.43
CA ASP A 595 -1.14 7.26 9.66
C ASP A 595 -2.63 7.00 9.36
N ALA A 596 -3.44 6.93 10.42
CA ALA A 596 -4.88 6.61 10.31
C ALA A 596 -5.74 7.73 9.68
N VAL A 597 -5.26 8.98 9.71
CA VAL A 597 -5.92 10.12 9.06
C VAL A 597 -5.44 10.32 7.63
N GLY A 598 -4.34 9.67 7.24
CA GLY A 598 -3.80 9.61 5.89
C GLY A 598 -2.60 10.53 5.65
N ASN A 599 -1.97 11.12 6.68
CA ASN A 599 -0.71 11.83 6.47
C ASN A 599 0.40 10.84 6.10
N ILE A 600 1.28 11.26 5.20
CA ILE A 600 2.37 10.43 4.68
C ILE A 600 3.69 10.95 5.26
N GLY A 601 4.42 10.07 5.94
CA GLY A 601 5.75 10.31 6.48
C GLY A 601 6.78 10.63 5.39
N ALA A 602 7.80 11.42 5.76
CA ALA A 602 8.95 11.59 4.88
C ALA A 602 9.71 10.27 4.76
N PRO A 603 10.17 9.87 3.56
CA PRO A 603 10.86 8.60 3.41
C PRO A 603 12.25 8.65 4.06
N GLY A 604 12.53 7.66 4.90
CA GLY A 604 13.89 7.30 5.32
C GLY A 604 14.53 6.35 4.32
N SER A 605 15.84 6.14 4.44
CA SER A 605 16.54 5.17 3.58
C SER A 605 17.77 4.55 4.24
N PHE A 606 18.09 3.34 3.82
CA PHE A 606 19.37 2.69 4.06
C PHE A 606 19.80 1.93 2.80
N VAL A 607 21.05 1.48 2.77
CA VAL A 607 21.55 0.62 1.70
C VAL A 607 21.88 -0.75 2.24
N ALA A 608 21.45 -1.79 1.53
CA ALA A 608 21.88 -3.17 1.74
C ALA A 608 22.71 -3.63 0.52
N THR A 609 23.97 -3.98 0.76
CA THR A 609 24.81 -4.64 -0.23
C THR A 609 24.81 -6.14 0.04
N LEU A 610 24.30 -6.92 -0.91
CA LEU A 610 24.26 -8.37 -0.83
C LEU A 610 25.41 -8.99 -1.64
N ILE A 611 26.24 -9.81 -1.00
CA ILE A 611 27.26 -10.63 -1.67
C ILE A 611 26.88 -12.12 -1.60
N PRO A 612 27.44 -12.97 -2.48
CA PRO A 612 27.20 -14.41 -2.42
C PRO A 612 27.49 -15.00 -1.03
N SER A 613 26.71 -16.01 -0.65
CA SER A 613 26.96 -16.72 0.60
C SER A 613 28.24 -17.55 0.51
N PRO A 614 29.00 -17.67 1.62
CA PRO A 614 30.20 -18.48 1.66
C PRO A 614 29.93 -19.94 1.28
N PRO A 615 30.88 -20.64 0.65
CA PRO A 615 30.73 -22.06 0.36
C PRO A 615 30.56 -22.87 1.66
N ALA A 616 29.74 -23.92 1.60
CA ALA A 616 29.46 -24.76 2.76
C ALA A 616 30.76 -25.44 3.27
N CYS A 617 30.97 -25.36 4.58
CA CYS A 617 32.17 -25.90 5.23
C CYS A 617 32.19 -27.43 5.17
N THR A 618 33.28 -28.03 4.71
CA THR A 618 33.53 -29.48 4.86
C THR A 618 34.36 -29.79 6.10
N ASN A 619 35.14 -28.81 6.57
CA ASN A 619 35.92 -28.89 7.79
C ASN A 619 35.82 -27.57 8.56
N VAL A 620 35.66 -27.61 9.87
CA VAL A 620 35.54 -26.41 10.71
C VAL A 620 36.63 -26.42 11.77
N VAL A 621 37.45 -25.39 11.78
CA VAL A 621 38.44 -25.12 12.82
C VAL A 621 37.91 -24.00 13.70
N THR A 622 37.86 -24.27 15.01
CA THR A 622 37.53 -23.30 16.05
C THR A 622 38.66 -23.26 17.08
N GLY A 623 38.69 -22.24 17.94
CA GLY A 623 39.71 -22.13 18.97
C GLY A 623 41.12 -21.94 18.41
N ARG A 624 42.14 -22.45 19.11
CA ARG A 624 43.56 -22.21 18.77
C ARG A 624 44.13 -23.35 17.92
N HIS A 625 44.72 -23.01 16.78
CA HIS A 625 45.58 -23.89 15.97
C HIS A 625 47.01 -23.36 16.01
N THR A 626 47.96 -24.18 16.46
CA THR A 626 49.39 -23.79 16.50
C THR A 626 50.16 -24.59 15.46
N GLY A 627 50.95 -23.90 14.65
CA GLY A 627 51.66 -24.47 13.50
C GLY A 627 51.00 -24.11 12.17
N PRO A 628 51.63 -24.46 11.04
CA PRO A 628 51.06 -24.20 9.72
C PRO A 628 49.74 -24.95 9.52
N LEU A 629 48.83 -24.35 8.74
CA LEU A 629 47.57 -24.96 8.33
C LEU A 629 47.56 -25.08 6.80
N VAL A 630 47.45 -26.31 6.29
CA VAL A 630 47.38 -26.57 4.85
C VAL A 630 45.99 -27.07 4.51
N VAL A 631 45.25 -26.29 3.72
CA VAL A 631 43.93 -26.64 3.21
C VAL A 631 44.13 -27.32 1.86
N SER A 632 44.07 -28.66 1.86
CA SER A 632 44.43 -29.47 0.69
C SER A 632 43.25 -29.82 -0.21
N THR A 633 42.05 -29.96 0.35
CA THR A 633 40.80 -30.31 -0.34
C THR A 633 39.60 -29.77 0.42
N GLY A 634 38.44 -29.69 -0.24
CA GLY A 634 37.20 -29.22 0.38
C GLY A 634 37.25 -27.76 0.82
N VAL A 635 36.34 -27.40 1.72
CA VAL A 635 36.20 -26.05 2.28
C VAL A 635 36.57 -26.11 3.77
N THR A 636 37.69 -25.49 4.14
CA THR A 636 38.06 -25.31 5.56
C THR A 636 37.57 -23.96 6.04
N CYS A 637 36.74 -23.98 7.08
CA CYS A 637 36.23 -22.77 7.72
C CYS A 637 36.94 -22.50 9.03
N LEU A 638 37.54 -21.32 9.18
CA LEU A 638 38.06 -20.81 10.45
C LEU A 638 36.96 -19.96 11.09
N ARG A 639 36.29 -20.46 12.13
CA ARG A 639 35.17 -19.77 12.79
C ARG A 639 35.61 -19.29 14.17
N GLY A 640 35.86 -18.00 14.34
CA GLY A 640 36.39 -17.46 15.60
C GLY A 640 37.75 -18.04 15.99
N ALA A 641 38.49 -18.62 15.05
CA ALA A 641 39.69 -19.37 15.32
C ALA A 641 40.94 -18.48 15.36
N THR A 642 41.96 -18.88 16.13
CA THR A 642 43.28 -18.27 16.13
C THR A 642 44.30 -19.25 15.58
N VAL A 643 44.82 -18.98 14.39
CA VAL A 643 45.90 -19.76 13.75
C VAL A 643 47.23 -19.06 13.99
N THR A 644 48.17 -19.72 14.66
CA THR A 644 49.55 -19.24 14.84
C THR A 644 50.47 -20.02 13.93
N GLY A 645 50.70 -19.51 12.72
CA GLY A 645 51.41 -20.20 11.64
C GLY A 645 50.88 -19.77 10.27
N ALA A 646 51.63 -20.12 9.22
CA ALA A 646 51.20 -19.83 7.85
C ALA A 646 49.98 -20.67 7.44
N VAL A 647 49.07 -20.09 6.68
CA VAL A 647 47.92 -20.78 6.08
C VAL A 647 48.16 -20.91 4.58
N VAL A 648 48.07 -22.12 4.05
CA VAL A 648 48.26 -22.42 2.62
C VAL A 648 47.04 -23.11 2.06
N VAL A 649 46.41 -22.53 1.05
CA VAL A 649 45.28 -23.12 0.31
C VAL A 649 45.78 -23.68 -1.01
N ARG A 650 45.61 -24.99 -1.19
CA ARG A 650 46.04 -25.71 -2.39
C ARG A 650 45.02 -25.57 -3.53
N PRO A 651 45.41 -25.91 -4.78
CA PRO A 651 44.51 -25.84 -5.92
C PRO A 651 43.21 -26.61 -5.70
N GLY A 652 42.08 -26.01 -6.06
CA GLY A 652 40.73 -26.57 -5.91
C GLY A 652 40.17 -26.59 -4.49
N ALA A 653 41.00 -26.35 -3.45
CA ALA A 653 40.53 -26.23 -2.07
C ALA A 653 40.05 -24.81 -1.77
N ALA A 654 39.27 -24.63 -0.71
CA ALA A 654 38.71 -23.34 -0.32
C ALA A 654 38.89 -23.04 1.17
N LEU A 655 39.03 -21.74 1.48
CA LEU A 655 39.16 -21.23 2.84
C LEU A 655 38.08 -20.17 3.10
N VAL A 656 37.35 -20.32 4.21
CA VAL A 656 36.44 -19.28 4.73
C VAL A 656 36.88 -18.92 6.14
N ALA A 657 37.48 -17.75 6.32
CA ALA A 657 37.88 -17.23 7.61
C ALA A 657 36.86 -16.20 8.09
N GLU A 658 36.13 -16.51 9.17
CA GLU A 658 35.13 -15.63 9.76
C GLU A 658 35.51 -15.31 11.21
N ARG A 659 35.68 -14.02 11.50
CA ARG A 659 36.10 -13.54 12.84
C ARG A 659 37.36 -14.25 13.34
N ALA A 660 38.24 -14.64 12.43
CA ALA A 660 39.44 -15.41 12.72
C ALA A 660 40.67 -14.51 12.81
N THR A 661 41.68 -14.96 13.55
CA THR A 661 43.00 -14.33 13.61
C THR A 661 44.05 -15.28 13.07
N ILE A 662 44.74 -14.89 12.00
CA ILE A 662 45.87 -15.62 11.43
C ILE A 662 47.15 -14.84 11.76
N SER A 663 47.95 -15.36 12.68
CA SER A 663 49.29 -14.86 12.99
C SER A 663 50.32 -15.57 12.11
N GLY A 664 50.39 -15.17 10.85
CA GLY A 664 51.21 -15.76 9.80
C GLY A 664 50.78 -15.27 8.41
N ALA A 665 51.53 -15.64 7.37
CA ALA A 665 51.13 -15.35 5.99
C ALA A 665 50.00 -16.29 5.54
N LEU A 666 49.10 -15.77 4.69
CA LEU A 666 48.08 -16.55 3.99
C LEU A 666 48.42 -16.57 2.49
N ALA A 667 48.60 -17.77 1.94
CA ALA A 667 48.86 -17.96 0.52
C ALA A 667 47.84 -18.94 -0.08
N ALA A 668 47.22 -18.55 -1.19
CA ALA A 668 46.32 -19.39 -1.95
C ALA A 668 46.72 -19.38 -3.42
N THR A 669 46.90 -20.56 -4.01
CA THR A 669 47.24 -20.72 -5.42
C THR A 669 46.27 -21.69 -6.07
N GLY A 670 45.52 -21.24 -7.08
CA GLY A 670 44.55 -22.08 -7.78
C GLY A 670 43.34 -22.46 -6.93
N ALA A 671 43.07 -21.74 -5.85
CA ALA A 671 42.01 -22.08 -4.90
C ALA A 671 40.62 -22.05 -5.55
N GLY A 672 39.70 -22.86 -5.03
CA GLY A 672 38.29 -22.79 -5.42
C GLY A 672 37.63 -21.54 -4.86
N ALA A 673 37.87 -21.19 -3.60
CA ALA A 673 37.41 -19.93 -3.02
C ALA A 673 38.28 -19.50 -1.84
N VAL A 674 38.42 -18.18 -1.64
CA VAL A 674 39.02 -17.61 -0.43
C VAL A 674 38.17 -16.46 0.06
N GLU A 675 37.64 -16.61 1.27
CA GLU A 675 36.80 -15.61 1.92
C GLU A 675 37.37 -15.20 3.28
N LEU A 676 37.64 -13.91 3.47
CA LEU A 676 38.10 -13.31 4.72
C LEU A 676 37.04 -12.33 5.21
N LEU A 677 36.31 -12.71 6.25
CA LEU A 677 35.13 -12.01 6.74
C LEU A 677 35.41 -11.55 8.17
N ASN A 678 35.51 -10.24 8.38
CA ASN A 678 35.80 -9.62 9.69
C ASN A 678 36.97 -10.29 10.42
N SER A 679 38.02 -10.63 9.69
CA SER A 679 39.16 -11.38 10.20
C SER A 679 40.42 -10.50 10.30
N SER A 680 41.47 -11.01 10.94
CA SER A 680 42.76 -10.34 11.02
C SER A 680 43.87 -11.28 10.55
N VAL A 681 44.70 -10.80 9.63
CA VAL A 681 45.91 -11.48 9.16
C VAL A 681 47.13 -10.64 9.51
N ARG A 682 47.93 -11.11 10.47
CA ARG A 682 49.20 -10.50 10.86
C ARG A 682 50.33 -11.00 9.97
N GLY A 683 50.22 -10.71 8.69
CA GLY A 683 51.12 -11.18 7.64
C GLY A 683 50.65 -10.73 6.26
N ALA A 684 51.36 -11.15 5.22
CA ALA A 684 50.94 -10.93 3.84
C ALA A 684 49.79 -11.89 3.47
N VAL A 685 48.89 -11.43 2.62
CA VAL A 685 47.87 -12.24 1.96
C VAL A 685 48.14 -12.25 0.46
N THR A 686 48.31 -13.43 -0.14
CA THR A 686 48.54 -13.56 -1.58
C THR A 686 47.58 -14.60 -2.16
N LEU A 687 46.70 -14.13 -3.05
CA LEU A 687 45.65 -14.92 -3.69
C LEU A 687 45.90 -14.93 -5.21
N THR A 688 46.35 -16.07 -5.72
CA THR A 688 46.77 -16.22 -7.11
C THR A 688 45.94 -17.27 -7.83
N GLY A 689 45.34 -16.92 -8.97
CA GLY A 689 44.67 -17.88 -9.84
C GLY A 689 43.43 -18.55 -9.23
N THR A 690 42.77 -17.93 -8.26
CA THR A 690 41.51 -18.43 -7.69
C THR A 690 40.41 -18.42 -8.75
N THR A 691 39.63 -19.49 -8.84
CA THR A 691 38.67 -19.70 -9.94
C THR A 691 37.20 -19.58 -9.55
N GLY A 692 36.85 -19.71 -8.27
CA GLY A 692 35.48 -19.52 -7.78
C GLY A 692 35.27 -18.13 -7.19
N HIS A 693 35.46 -17.96 -5.88
CA HIS A 693 35.18 -16.70 -5.19
C HIS A 693 36.40 -16.13 -4.45
N VAL A 694 36.59 -14.82 -4.54
CA VAL A 694 37.54 -14.07 -3.71
C VAL A 694 36.78 -12.97 -3.01
N THR A 695 36.69 -13.04 -1.67
CA THR A 695 36.02 -12.04 -0.85
C THR A 695 36.90 -11.67 0.33
N SER A 696 37.12 -10.38 0.56
CA SER A 696 37.71 -9.83 1.76
C SER A 696 36.84 -8.66 2.21
N VAL A 697 36.17 -8.83 3.35
CA VAL A 697 35.26 -7.82 3.91
C VAL A 697 35.64 -7.56 5.35
N GLY A 698 35.79 -6.28 5.70
CA GLY A 698 36.07 -5.85 7.08
C GLY A 698 37.35 -6.45 7.66
N THR A 699 38.27 -6.93 6.80
CA THR A 699 39.44 -7.68 7.23
C THR A 699 40.64 -6.76 7.40
N ARG A 700 41.38 -6.95 8.49
CA ARG A 700 42.65 -6.27 8.71
C ARG A 700 43.81 -7.14 8.23
N VAL A 701 44.62 -6.62 7.32
CA VAL A 701 45.85 -7.25 6.84
C VAL A 701 47.04 -6.35 7.17
N ASP A 702 47.91 -6.80 8.08
CA ASP A 702 49.07 -6.01 8.48
C ASP A 702 50.18 -6.00 7.42
N GLY A 703 50.14 -6.92 6.46
CA GLY A 703 51.00 -6.96 5.28
C GLY A 703 50.30 -6.52 3.98
N PRO A 704 50.93 -6.74 2.81
CA PRO A 704 50.28 -6.52 1.53
C PRO A 704 49.16 -7.53 1.29
N LEU A 705 48.05 -7.06 0.72
CA LEU A 705 46.99 -7.88 0.14
C LEU A 705 47.18 -7.89 -1.39
N VAL A 706 47.49 -9.07 -1.93
CA VAL A 706 47.84 -9.24 -3.35
C VAL A 706 46.87 -10.19 -4.01
N LEU A 707 46.18 -9.72 -5.05
CA LEU A 707 45.30 -10.53 -5.91
C LEU A 707 45.87 -10.58 -7.33
N SER A 708 46.27 -11.76 -7.81
CA SER A 708 46.86 -11.92 -9.12
C SER A 708 46.20 -13.01 -9.96
N GLY A 709 45.75 -12.68 -11.17
CA GLY A 709 45.25 -13.67 -12.12
C GLY A 709 44.01 -14.44 -11.66
N ASN A 710 43.22 -13.92 -10.71
CA ASN A 710 41.99 -14.60 -10.25
C ASN A 710 40.89 -14.45 -11.31
N VAL A 711 40.23 -15.55 -11.68
CA VAL A 711 39.19 -15.60 -12.73
C VAL A 711 37.93 -16.21 -12.15
N THR A 712 37.00 -15.36 -11.69
CA THR A 712 35.89 -15.72 -10.78
C THR A 712 34.53 -15.74 -11.47
N GLY A 713 34.51 -16.01 -12.78
CA GLY A 713 33.29 -16.03 -13.59
C GLY A 713 32.67 -14.63 -13.72
N ASP A 714 31.36 -14.52 -13.46
CA ASP A 714 30.62 -13.24 -13.56
C ASP A 714 30.68 -12.39 -12.27
N THR A 715 31.26 -12.93 -11.19
CA THR A 715 31.38 -12.22 -9.92
C THR A 715 32.79 -11.66 -9.77
N ALA A 716 32.93 -10.34 -9.68
CA ALA A 716 34.22 -9.72 -9.35
C ALA A 716 34.74 -10.15 -7.97
N ALA A 717 36.06 -10.14 -7.78
CA ALA A 717 36.64 -10.25 -6.45
C ALA A 717 36.20 -9.07 -5.57
N ILE A 718 35.71 -9.33 -4.37
CA ILE A 718 35.14 -8.31 -3.48
C ILE A 718 36.18 -7.95 -2.42
N LEU A 719 36.59 -6.69 -2.39
CA LEU A 719 37.49 -6.11 -1.40
C LEU A 719 36.82 -4.90 -0.77
N ALA A 720 36.07 -5.08 0.32
CA ALA A 720 35.25 -4.02 0.91
C ALA A 720 35.62 -3.74 2.37
N GLY A 721 35.84 -2.47 2.72
CA GLY A 721 36.05 -2.04 4.11
C GLY A 721 37.25 -2.67 4.83
N ASN A 722 38.28 -3.09 4.08
CA ASN A 722 39.48 -3.69 4.66
C ASN A 722 40.45 -2.61 5.17
N ASP A 723 41.30 -2.95 6.16
CA ASP A 723 42.46 -2.15 6.57
C ASP A 723 43.73 -2.90 6.19
N VAL A 724 44.44 -2.43 5.18
CA VAL A 724 45.58 -3.13 4.58
C VAL A 724 46.82 -2.25 4.51
N ALA A 725 48.00 -2.86 4.68
CA ALA A 725 49.26 -2.11 4.56
C ALA A 725 49.54 -1.67 3.12
N ALA A 726 49.23 -2.52 2.13
CA ALA A 726 49.29 -2.19 0.71
C ALA A 726 48.29 -3.07 -0.05
N LEU A 727 47.81 -2.57 -1.20
CA LEU A 727 46.84 -3.29 -2.02
C LEU A 727 47.35 -3.39 -3.47
N HIS A 728 47.48 -4.61 -3.99
CA HIS A 728 47.95 -4.84 -5.36
C HIS A 728 47.07 -5.85 -6.08
N CYS A 729 46.53 -5.45 -7.23
CA CYS A 729 45.70 -6.33 -8.04
C CYS A 729 46.12 -6.30 -9.50
N ALA A 730 46.40 -7.46 -10.09
CA ALA A 730 46.83 -7.56 -11.49
C ALA A 730 46.23 -8.77 -12.19
N GLY A 731 45.68 -8.57 -13.38
CA GLY A 731 45.20 -9.65 -14.24
C GLY A 731 43.97 -10.42 -13.71
N ASN A 732 43.23 -9.86 -12.74
CA ASN A 732 41.99 -10.47 -12.27
C ASN A 732 40.86 -10.20 -13.27
N SER A 733 39.96 -11.16 -13.44
CA SER A 733 38.81 -11.05 -14.34
C SER A 733 37.56 -11.62 -13.69
N PRO A 734 36.54 -10.79 -13.39
CA PRO A 734 36.49 -9.34 -13.54
C PRO A 734 37.49 -8.60 -12.61
N ALA A 735 37.70 -7.31 -12.86
CA ALA A 735 38.51 -6.48 -11.96
C ALA A 735 37.88 -6.41 -10.55
N PRO A 736 38.65 -6.36 -9.45
CA PRO A 736 38.09 -6.35 -8.11
C PRO A 736 37.27 -5.08 -7.81
N VAL A 737 36.31 -5.17 -6.89
CA VAL A 737 35.37 -4.10 -6.52
C VAL A 737 35.25 -3.95 -5.00
N ASP A 738 34.87 -2.76 -4.52
CA ASP A 738 34.66 -2.46 -3.09
C ASP A 738 33.18 -2.33 -2.70
N LEU A 739 32.28 -2.41 -3.68
CA LEU A 739 30.83 -2.28 -3.53
C LEU A 739 30.40 -0.98 -2.83
N GLY A 740 31.18 0.10 -3.00
CA GLY A 740 30.94 1.40 -2.39
C GLY A 740 31.42 1.51 -0.94
N THR A 741 32.07 0.48 -0.40
CA THR A 741 32.66 0.48 0.94
C THR A 741 34.19 0.48 0.85
N PRO A 742 34.83 1.66 0.88
CA PRO A 742 36.24 1.81 0.51
C PRO A 742 37.17 1.12 1.49
N ASN A 743 38.32 0.69 0.98
CA ASN A 743 39.38 0.12 1.80
C ASN A 743 40.25 1.24 2.40
N THR A 744 40.72 1.03 3.61
CA THR A 744 41.78 1.85 4.21
C THR A 744 43.14 1.26 3.82
N VAL A 745 43.84 1.91 2.91
CA VAL A 745 45.17 1.51 2.46
C VAL A 745 46.21 2.43 3.10
N ARG A 746 47.05 1.89 3.99
CA ARG A 746 48.08 2.67 4.72
C ARG A 746 49.27 3.06 3.84
N GLY A 747 49.57 2.23 2.84
CA GLY A 747 50.65 2.42 1.87
C GLY A 747 50.11 2.74 0.47
N ALA A 748 50.53 1.97 -0.53
CA ALA A 748 50.11 2.17 -1.93
C ALA A 748 49.04 1.17 -2.37
N ALA A 749 48.07 1.66 -3.15
CA ALA A 749 47.16 0.85 -3.95
C ALA A 749 47.60 0.88 -5.42
N SER A 750 47.60 -0.26 -6.12
CA SER A 750 48.13 -0.35 -7.49
C SER A 750 47.42 -1.39 -8.36
N GLY A 751 47.63 -1.26 -9.68
CA GLY A 751 46.98 -2.09 -10.69
C GLY A 751 45.46 -1.87 -10.72
N GLN A 752 44.69 -2.95 -10.80
CA GLN A 752 43.23 -2.92 -10.85
C GLN A 752 42.59 -2.38 -9.56
N CYS A 753 43.30 -2.41 -8.43
CA CYS A 753 42.79 -1.95 -7.14
C CYS A 753 43.20 -0.51 -6.79
N ARG A 754 43.75 0.25 -7.74
CA ARG A 754 44.20 1.63 -7.49
C ARG A 754 43.08 2.57 -7.00
N ALA A 755 41.83 2.27 -7.36
CA ALA A 755 40.66 3.08 -7.05
C ALA A 755 39.79 2.52 -5.88
N LEU A 756 40.21 1.42 -5.24
CA LEU A 756 39.46 0.72 -4.19
C LEU A 756 39.90 1.08 -2.77
#